data_AF-A0A372IQH6-F1
#
_entry.id   AF-A0A372IQH6-F1
#
_cell.length_a   1.000
_cell.length_b   1.000
_cell.length_c   1.000
_cell.angle_alpha   90.00
_cell.angle_beta   90.00
_cell.angle_gamma   90.00
#
_symmetry.space_group_name_H-M   'P 1'
#
loop_
_entity.id
_entity.type
_entity.pdbx_description
1 polymer ?
#
loop_
_entity_poly.entity_id
_entity_poly.type
_entity_poly.pdbx_seq_one_letter_code
_entity_poly.pdbx_strand_id
1 'polypeptide(L)'
;MQLTPSKRKSLAPVPRPEKVLERYYPQLREWAAILTRGDRTQSEDIVHDLYLYVALTKPDFSRVENLDNYLYQSLRHMYLSALTRTSREAMQSVAVADFDSVQVALWVKPNHDMLQQQNELRSICSYAVWRKPQVRGASYFVLRFFHGYRIQEIAEIACVPIAAIQPRLSEVRTEVRAYLAGPHTMQPAFRTAPPEPVQCWSPVSSQRLVQELRASILNSKTGPCLSEKELQAHYRSLTPKPVSTSRLSHIASCEECLARIDGIFRRPTLKDREPLDGMDGMAGRRGSEKTSSGSASEHRALLRMAQRHRDDVYDHRPQTLSIAVDGRIVALHEVQAQRNMLAARVALADKPGFVEVFSEQGLRIAMLSLNEQPPHGPHQQIHRTSLSNDRWIDLALTIDGQGLNAEVVYFDPALPAVTATLFEAEEQAVPILVEDQPATQEGVHEDQAFGSHPIRPGRGGSKSKSGPRLVWLWSRLNEIPSAMNPLLASALILGLASILCFFAWMRRAPSVTASALLHNAERWDAASQPGESRVIYQKVRIQTPRRAIERAIYRDSAGRRRPKRQPLSPEDGQIRDRLALAGVNWDQPLSATSYEEWRAREQGSRDVVVRADRGLLTLTTTAPSDPQIRQETFTVRESDFHPVGRTVELRDAGTIEIAELNYDVLPWSAVNDSLFEPEAALSGARAPIHPSLSIHVPAPLTDAQLDMAELSARLVLNRLDADNGERIEVVRTESGVQVKGIVETDERKQELETQLHLVPHVIPAIFSYRDMDNRRGAASEINSIQSSSFVPQPTPLEQYLATRGWSRDNIGEISHQIFDSSATIDRESQTITDLLQRFSSKSGLSRAADDSLEQLISEHKSRLLDALSAEEHSIAAVGLTASPEARPPASLKTLEVLAADARANVSLTKELISTDGSQPRSVEAIVPELAGSVAQLRTDLLNLQPALQPLQDSSPSSPAPNKKN
;
A
#
# COMPACT_ATOMS: atom_id res chain seq x y z
N MET A 1 -46.81 -63.70 -3.09
CA MET A 1 -47.33 -62.50 -3.78
C MET A 1 -46.18 -61.74 -4.42
N GLN A 2 -46.44 -60.97 -5.46
CA GLN A 2 -45.41 -60.20 -6.17
C GLN A 2 -45.01 -58.95 -5.37
N LEU A 3 -43.71 -58.64 -5.31
CA LEU A 3 -43.21 -57.32 -4.94
C LEU A 3 -42.49 -56.74 -6.14
N THR A 4 -42.96 -55.57 -6.61
CA THR A 4 -42.47 -54.92 -7.82
C THR A 4 -41.10 -54.27 -7.60
N PRO A 5 -40.18 -54.29 -8.58
CA PRO A 5 -38.90 -53.61 -8.46
C PRO A 5 -39.12 -52.08 -8.45
N SER A 6 -38.86 -51.46 -7.31
CA SER A 6 -38.91 -49.99 -7.19
C SER A 6 -37.87 -49.37 -8.13
N LYS A 7 -38.29 -48.37 -8.91
CA LYS A 7 -37.42 -47.67 -9.86
C LYS A 7 -36.30 -46.96 -9.09
N ARG A 8 -35.07 -47.48 -9.17
CA ARG A 8 -33.86 -46.69 -8.89
C ARG A 8 -33.84 -45.49 -9.83
N LYS A 9 -34.29 -44.32 -9.35
CA LYS A 9 -33.94 -43.04 -9.98
C LYS A 9 -32.42 -42.94 -9.92
N SER A 10 -31.76 -43.05 -11.06
CA SER A 10 -30.38 -42.58 -11.19
C SER A 10 -30.38 -41.10 -10.82
N LEU A 11 -29.60 -40.69 -9.82
CA LEU A 11 -29.29 -39.28 -9.65
C LEU A 11 -28.66 -38.81 -10.96
N ALA A 12 -29.23 -37.77 -11.56
CA ALA A 12 -28.53 -37.06 -12.63
C ALA A 12 -27.24 -36.48 -12.03
N PRO A 13 -26.12 -36.48 -12.76
CA PRO A 13 -24.89 -35.88 -12.26
C PRO A 13 -25.14 -34.40 -11.95
N VAL A 14 -24.77 -33.96 -10.75
CA VAL A 14 -24.88 -32.56 -10.33
C VAL A 14 -24.20 -31.68 -11.39
N PRO A 15 -24.88 -30.66 -11.93
CA PRO A 15 -24.29 -29.80 -12.93
C PRO A 15 -23.07 -29.09 -12.33
N ARG A 16 -21.92 -29.18 -13.02
CA ARG A 16 -20.71 -28.50 -12.56
C ARG A 16 -20.96 -26.99 -12.42
N PRO A 17 -20.41 -26.30 -11.41
CA PRO A 17 -20.70 -24.88 -11.15
C PRO A 17 -20.52 -23.97 -12.37
N GLU A 18 -19.53 -24.23 -13.21
CA GLU A 18 -19.26 -23.46 -14.43
C GLU A 18 -20.45 -23.53 -15.41
N LYS A 19 -21.13 -24.68 -15.54
CA LYS A 19 -22.32 -24.85 -16.39
C LYS A 19 -23.55 -24.13 -15.87
N VAL A 20 -23.61 -23.88 -14.56
CA VAL A 20 -24.66 -23.06 -13.96
C VAL A 20 -24.42 -21.60 -14.34
N LEU A 21 -23.19 -21.09 -14.21
CA LEU A 21 -22.85 -19.75 -14.66
C LEU A 21 -23.02 -19.56 -16.18
N GLU A 22 -22.64 -20.54 -17.01
CA GLU A 22 -22.86 -20.52 -18.47
C GLU A 22 -24.32 -20.21 -18.82
N ARG A 23 -25.27 -20.83 -18.10
CA ARG A 23 -26.71 -20.60 -18.25
C ARG A 23 -27.15 -19.23 -17.73
N TYR A 24 -26.58 -18.76 -16.62
CA TYR A 24 -26.89 -17.48 -15.99
C TYR A 24 -26.20 -16.27 -16.66
N TYR A 25 -25.28 -16.48 -17.60
CA TYR A 25 -24.47 -15.40 -18.21
C TYR A 25 -25.26 -14.17 -18.70
N PRO A 26 -26.42 -14.29 -19.39
CA PRO A 26 -27.19 -13.10 -19.81
C PRO A 26 -27.69 -12.28 -18.62
N GLN A 27 -28.23 -12.96 -17.60
CA GLN A 27 -28.78 -12.34 -16.38
C GLN A 27 -27.68 -11.71 -15.51
N LEU A 28 -26.52 -12.38 -15.40
CA LEU A 28 -25.33 -11.82 -14.77
C LEU A 28 -24.84 -10.55 -15.47
N ARG A 29 -24.93 -10.48 -16.80
CA ARG A 29 -24.54 -9.30 -17.59
C ARG A 29 -25.51 -8.13 -17.42
N GLU A 30 -26.81 -8.40 -17.35
CA GLU A 30 -27.84 -7.40 -17.02
C GLU A 30 -27.63 -6.83 -15.62
N TRP A 31 -27.46 -7.69 -14.61
CA TRP A 31 -27.16 -7.26 -13.23
C TRP A 31 -25.83 -6.50 -13.12
N ALA A 32 -24.79 -6.95 -13.81
CA ALA A 32 -23.51 -6.26 -13.82
C ALA A 32 -23.63 -4.86 -14.43
N ALA A 33 -24.32 -4.71 -15.56
CA ALA A 33 -24.54 -3.40 -16.18
C ALA A 33 -25.36 -2.45 -15.29
N ILE A 34 -26.26 -2.95 -14.44
CA ILE A 34 -26.96 -2.15 -13.42
C ILE A 34 -25.98 -1.69 -12.34
N LEU A 35 -25.15 -2.59 -11.80
CA LEU A 35 -24.16 -2.28 -10.77
C LEU A 35 -23.11 -1.27 -11.25
N THR A 36 -22.62 -1.41 -12.48
CA THR A 36 -21.60 -0.53 -13.09
C THR A 36 -22.17 0.70 -13.79
N ARG A 37 -23.47 0.99 -13.60
CA ARG A 37 -24.18 2.16 -14.19
C ARG A 37 -24.08 2.24 -15.72
N GLY A 38 -23.92 1.11 -16.40
CA GLY A 38 -23.77 1.02 -17.85
C GLY A 38 -22.33 1.00 -18.37
N ASP A 39 -21.30 1.07 -17.52
CA ASP A 39 -19.91 0.82 -17.94
C ASP A 39 -19.78 -0.63 -18.43
N ARG A 40 -19.56 -0.79 -19.75
CA ARG A 40 -19.46 -2.11 -20.40
C ARG A 40 -18.20 -2.87 -19.97
N THR A 41 -17.08 -2.18 -19.84
CA THR A 41 -15.78 -2.76 -19.46
C THR A 41 -15.82 -3.30 -18.03
N GLN A 42 -16.17 -2.45 -17.07
CA GLN A 42 -16.32 -2.87 -15.67
C GLN A 42 -17.39 -3.96 -15.51
N SER A 43 -18.45 -3.96 -16.35
CA SER A 43 -19.49 -5.00 -16.39
C SER A 43 -18.97 -6.35 -16.93
N GLU A 44 -17.97 -6.35 -17.81
CA GLU A 44 -17.30 -7.58 -18.27
C GLU A 44 -16.33 -8.10 -17.20
N ASP A 45 -15.61 -7.20 -16.52
CA ASP A 45 -14.65 -7.53 -15.46
C ASP A 45 -15.32 -8.16 -14.23
N ILE A 46 -16.37 -7.56 -13.66
CA ILE A 46 -17.00 -8.11 -12.43
C ILE A 46 -17.71 -9.45 -12.69
N VAL A 47 -18.14 -9.71 -13.94
CA VAL A 47 -18.64 -11.02 -14.34
C VAL A 47 -17.48 -12.01 -14.48
N HIS A 48 -16.35 -11.61 -15.06
CA HIS A 48 -15.14 -12.44 -15.13
C HIS A 48 -14.65 -12.85 -13.74
N ASP A 49 -14.54 -11.92 -12.80
CA ASP A 49 -14.14 -12.17 -11.41
C ASP A 49 -15.08 -13.18 -10.72
N LEU A 50 -16.40 -13.12 -10.99
CA LEU A 50 -17.36 -14.11 -10.49
C LEU A 50 -17.12 -15.51 -11.08
N TYR A 51 -16.80 -15.61 -12.37
CA TYR A 51 -16.41 -16.89 -12.99
C TYR A 51 -15.13 -17.45 -12.38
N LEU A 52 -14.13 -16.60 -12.15
CA LEU A 52 -12.87 -16.98 -11.49
C LEU A 52 -13.13 -17.50 -10.07
N TYR A 53 -13.89 -16.76 -9.26
CA TYR A 53 -14.29 -17.15 -7.91
C TYR A 53 -14.98 -18.51 -7.88
N VAL A 54 -16.01 -18.72 -8.70
CA VAL A 54 -16.78 -19.98 -8.73
C VAL A 54 -15.95 -21.15 -9.28
N ALA A 55 -15.06 -20.91 -10.25
CA ALA A 55 -14.21 -21.96 -10.81
C ALA A 55 -13.05 -22.38 -9.89
N LEU A 56 -12.62 -21.50 -8.97
CA LEU A 56 -11.70 -21.82 -7.87
C LEU A 56 -12.43 -22.55 -6.74
N THR A 57 -13.44 -21.91 -6.15
CA THR A 57 -14.13 -22.36 -4.92
C THR A 57 -15.13 -23.51 -5.12
N LYS A 58 -15.63 -23.71 -6.34
CA LYS A 58 -16.53 -24.80 -6.76
C LYS A 58 -17.72 -25.03 -5.80
N PRO A 59 -18.55 -24.00 -5.53
CA PRO A 59 -19.65 -24.07 -4.57
C PRO A 59 -20.70 -25.11 -4.98
N ASP A 60 -21.22 -25.84 -4.01
CA ASP A 60 -22.33 -26.79 -4.20
C ASP A 60 -23.67 -26.04 -4.32
N PHE A 61 -23.95 -25.51 -5.50
CA PHE A 61 -25.20 -24.82 -5.83
C PHE A 61 -26.46 -25.66 -5.54
N SER A 62 -26.35 -26.99 -5.37
CA SER A 62 -27.46 -27.86 -4.98
C SER A 62 -28.02 -27.55 -3.58
N ARG A 63 -27.26 -26.84 -2.73
CA ARG A 63 -27.63 -26.46 -1.36
C ARG A 63 -28.15 -25.03 -1.22
N VAL A 64 -28.14 -24.26 -2.31
CA VAL A 64 -28.48 -22.83 -2.29
C VAL A 64 -29.97 -22.68 -2.59
N GLU A 65 -30.78 -22.34 -1.58
CA GLU A 65 -32.24 -22.23 -1.73
C GLU A 65 -32.65 -21.16 -2.75
N ASN A 66 -31.94 -20.04 -2.79
CA ASN A 66 -32.16 -18.93 -3.73
C ASN A 66 -30.87 -18.61 -4.51
N LEU A 67 -30.67 -19.35 -5.59
CA LEU A 67 -29.49 -19.24 -6.47
C LEU A 67 -29.36 -17.83 -7.09
N ASP A 68 -30.47 -17.21 -7.47
CA ASP A 68 -30.49 -15.86 -8.05
C ASP A 68 -29.97 -14.82 -7.05
N ASN A 69 -30.44 -14.86 -5.80
CA ASN A 69 -29.95 -13.97 -4.75
C ASN A 69 -28.47 -14.22 -4.42
N TYR A 70 -28.05 -15.49 -4.33
CA TYR A 70 -26.65 -15.85 -4.10
C TYR A 70 -25.75 -15.30 -5.21
N LEU A 71 -26.08 -15.54 -6.49
CA LEU A 71 -25.28 -15.08 -7.63
C LEU A 71 -25.25 -13.56 -7.75
N TYR A 72 -26.38 -12.88 -7.50
CA TYR A 72 -26.43 -11.41 -7.46
C TYR A 72 -25.58 -10.84 -6.31
N GLN A 73 -25.63 -11.46 -5.12
CA GLN A 73 -24.83 -11.03 -3.97
C GLN A 73 -23.34 -11.26 -4.20
N SER A 74 -22.92 -12.42 -4.73
CA SER A 74 -21.52 -12.65 -5.11
C SER A 74 -21.05 -11.67 -6.19
N LEU A 75 -21.87 -11.36 -7.20
CA LEU A 75 -21.56 -10.36 -8.23
C LEU A 75 -21.40 -8.94 -7.63
N ARG A 76 -22.25 -8.57 -6.68
CA ARG A 76 -22.13 -7.32 -5.91
C ARG A 76 -20.85 -7.30 -5.06
N HIS A 77 -20.44 -8.43 -4.48
CA HIS A 77 -19.18 -8.53 -3.74
C HIS A 77 -17.96 -8.37 -4.68
N MET A 78 -18.00 -8.93 -5.90
CA MET A 78 -16.97 -8.64 -6.93
C MET A 78 -16.87 -7.15 -7.23
N TYR A 79 -18.00 -6.47 -7.43
CA TYR A 79 -18.04 -5.03 -7.67
C TYR A 79 -17.46 -4.20 -6.51
N LEU A 80 -17.80 -4.53 -5.26
CA LEU A 80 -17.25 -3.85 -4.07
C LEU A 80 -15.73 -4.09 -3.91
N SER A 81 -15.26 -5.32 -4.19
CA SER A 81 -13.83 -5.64 -4.21
C SER A 81 -13.08 -4.92 -5.34
N ALA A 82 -13.73 -4.71 -6.49
CA ALA A 82 -13.18 -3.96 -7.62
C ALA A 82 -13.06 -2.46 -7.30
N LEU A 83 -14.06 -1.83 -6.68
CA LEU A 83 -14.01 -0.41 -6.27
C LEU A 83 -12.87 -0.11 -5.28
N THR A 84 -12.50 -1.08 -4.46
CA THR A 84 -11.43 -0.96 -3.46
C THR A 84 -10.04 -1.35 -3.98
N ARG A 85 -9.95 -1.87 -5.23
CA ARG A 85 -8.72 -2.40 -5.84
C ARG A 85 -7.54 -1.42 -5.83
N THR A 86 -7.75 -0.16 -6.25
CA THR A 86 -6.69 0.86 -6.28
C THR A 86 -6.11 1.14 -4.88
N SER A 87 -6.92 1.01 -3.81
CA SER A 87 -6.42 1.15 -2.43
C SER A 87 -5.61 -0.06 -1.96
N ARG A 88 -5.80 -1.25 -2.55
CA ARG A 88 -4.94 -2.42 -2.29
C ARG A 88 -3.64 -2.33 -3.08
N GLU A 89 -3.72 -1.96 -4.36
CA GLU A 89 -2.56 -1.71 -5.23
C GLU A 89 -1.62 -0.64 -4.65
N ALA A 90 -2.16 0.41 -4.03
CA ALA A 90 -1.37 1.42 -3.32
C ALA A 90 -0.65 0.90 -2.05
N MET A 91 -1.11 -0.21 -1.46
CA MET A 91 -0.46 -0.88 -0.32
C MET A 91 0.45 -2.04 -0.76
N GLN A 92 0.41 -2.46 -2.03
CA GLN A 92 1.12 -3.61 -2.58
C GLN A 92 1.78 -3.28 -3.92
N SER A 93 2.88 -2.51 -3.89
CA SER A 93 3.64 -2.15 -5.08
C SER A 93 4.57 -3.29 -5.55
N VAL A 94 4.11 -4.07 -6.53
CA VAL A 94 4.89 -5.15 -7.17
C VAL A 94 5.55 -4.66 -8.46
N ALA A 95 6.83 -4.97 -8.66
CA ALA A 95 7.57 -4.65 -9.88
C ALA A 95 7.15 -5.55 -11.06
N VAL A 96 7.25 -5.06 -12.30
CA VAL A 96 6.75 -5.81 -13.48
C VAL A 96 7.41 -7.18 -13.66
N ALA A 97 8.67 -7.35 -13.21
CA ALA A 97 9.38 -8.62 -13.24
C ALA A 97 8.98 -9.62 -12.13
N ASP A 98 8.39 -9.15 -11.04
CA ASP A 98 8.00 -9.98 -9.90
C ASP A 98 6.67 -10.71 -10.14
N PHE A 99 5.89 -10.31 -11.15
CA PHE A 99 4.72 -11.06 -11.60
C PHE A 99 5.07 -12.45 -12.14
N ASP A 100 4.12 -13.36 -12.04
CA ASP A 100 4.28 -14.76 -12.42
C ASP A 100 4.17 -15.03 -13.93
N SER A 101 3.52 -14.15 -14.69
CA SER A 101 3.51 -14.18 -16.16
C SER A 101 3.28 -12.78 -16.75
N VAL A 102 3.66 -12.59 -18.01
CA VAL A 102 3.32 -11.36 -18.75
C VAL A 102 1.79 -11.15 -18.84
N GLN A 103 1.01 -12.24 -18.88
CA GLN A 103 -0.47 -12.17 -18.90
C GLN A 103 -1.02 -11.63 -17.57
N VAL A 104 -0.46 -12.07 -16.43
CA VAL A 104 -0.80 -11.52 -15.11
C VAL A 104 -0.33 -10.06 -14.99
N ALA A 105 0.89 -9.74 -15.41
CA ALA A 105 1.44 -8.38 -15.31
C ALA A 105 0.59 -7.32 -16.05
N LEU A 106 0.10 -7.66 -17.26
CA LEU A 106 -0.79 -6.81 -18.05
C LEU A 106 -2.19 -6.67 -17.43
N TRP A 107 -2.74 -7.74 -16.85
CA TRP A 107 -4.09 -7.73 -16.23
C TRP A 107 -4.14 -7.06 -14.84
N VAL A 108 -3.07 -7.17 -14.04
CA VAL A 108 -3.02 -6.57 -12.70
C VAL A 108 -2.79 -5.06 -12.77
N LYS A 109 -2.05 -4.53 -13.75
CA LYS A 109 -1.67 -3.11 -13.82
C LYS A 109 -2.19 -2.35 -15.06
N PRO A 110 -3.51 -2.20 -15.28
CA PRO A 110 -4.06 -1.40 -16.38
C PRO A 110 -3.97 0.13 -16.15
N ASN A 111 -3.65 0.58 -14.93
CA ASN A 111 -3.73 1.99 -14.51
C ASN A 111 -2.39 2.77 -14.57
N HIS A 112 -1.30 2.14 -15.01
CA HIS A 112 -0.02 2.83 -15.28
C HIS A 112 0.01 3.38 -16.71
N ASP A 113 1.04 4.17 -17.06
CA ASP A 113 1.33 4.42 -18.47
C ASP A 113 1.62 3.09 -19.19
N MET A 114 0.69 2.70 -20.06
CA MET A 114 0.78 1.52 -20.90
C MET A 114 2.04 1.54 -21.77
N LEU A 115 2.53 2.71 -22.20
CA LEU A 115 3.76 2.79 -22.99
C LEU A 115 5.00 2.45 -22.15
N GLN A 116 5.12 3.03 -20.95
CA GLN A 116 6.15 2.66 -19.98
C GLN A 116 6.11 1.14 -19.68
N GLN A 117 4.95 0.60 -19.30
CA GLN A 117 4.81 -0.83 -18.97
C GLN A 117 5.23 -1.75 -20.12
N GLN A 118 4.91 -1.39 -21.36
CA GLN A 118 5.34 -2.15 -22.55
C GLN A 118 6.85 -2.05 -22.80
N ASN A 119 7.46 -0.89 -22.55
CA ASN A 119 8.90 -0.69 -22.69
C ASN A 119 9.69 -1.37 -21.56
N GLU A 120 9.14 -1.45 -20.35
CA GLU A 120 9.67 -2.30 -19.27
C GLU A 120 9.64 -3.78 -19.69
N LEU A 121 8.50 -4.28 -20.19
CA LEU A 121 8.38 -5.67 -20.67
C LEU A 121 9.37 -6.01 -21.80
N ARG A 122 9.61 -5.08 -22.75
CA ARG A 122 10.65 -5.20 -23.79
C ARG A 122 12.06 -5.26 -23.20
N SER A 123 12.33 -4.45 -22.19
CA SER A 123 13.62 -4.37 -21.52
C SER A 123 13.91 -5.65 -20.71
N ILE A 124 12.92 -6.14 -19.94
CA ILE A 124 12.95 -7.45 -19.26
C ILE A 124 13.22 -8.58 -20.27
N CYS A 125 12.56 -8.57 -21.43
CA CYS A 125 12.74 -9.58 -22.46
C CYS A 125 14.18 -9.56 -23.04
N SER A 126 14.69 -8.38 -23.36
CA SER A 126 16.04 -8.20 -23.90
C SER A 126 17.11 -8.66 -22.89
N TYR A 127 16.93 -8.31 -21.60
CA TYR A 127 17.81 -8.78 -20.53
C TYR A 127 17.75 -10.31 -20.37
N ALA A 128 16.55 -10.89 -20.28
CA ALA A 128 16.38 -12.33 -20.12
C ALA A 128 16.96 -13.13 -21.30
N VAL A 129 16.83 -12.61 -22.53
CA VAL A 129 17.44 -13.16 -23.75
C VAL A 129 18.98 -13.12 -23.70
N TRP A 130 19.57 -12.05 -23.18
CA TRP A 130 21.01 -11.92 -22.97
C TRP A 130 21.54 -12.79 -21.82
N ARG A 131 20.74 -12.97 -20.76
CA ARG A 131 21.13 -13.64 -19.50
C ARG A 131 20.94 -15.17 -19.53
N LYS A 132 19.95 -15.70 -20.25
CA LYS A 132 19.64 -17.15 -20.35
C LYS A 132 20.80 -18.09 -20.75
N PRO A 133 21.78 -17.76 -21.63
CA PRO A 133 22.92 -18.65 -21.89
C PRO A 133 23.94 -18.69 -20.73
N GLN A 134 23.89 -17.73 -19.81
CA GLN A 134 24.86 -17.55 -18.73
C GLN A 134 24.44 -18.31 -17.46
N VAL A 135 23.18 -18.16 -17.06
CA VAL A 135 22.61 -18.74 -15.83
C VAL A 135 21.30 -19.49 -16.09
N ARG A 136 21.10 -20.62 -15.40
CA ARG A 136 19.90 -21.45 -15.58
C ARG A 136 18.62 -20.75 -15.13
N GLY A 137 18.71 -19.91 -14.09
CA GLY A 137 17.59 -19.09 -13.59
C GLY A 137 16.95 -18.24 -14.67
N ALA A 138 17.73 -17.63 -15.57
CA ALA A 138 17.17 -16.80 -16.64
C ALA A 138 16.47 -17.64 -17.73
N SER A 139 16.86 -18.90 -17.92
CA SER A 139 16.06 -19.83 -18.73
C SER A 139 14.76 -20.25 -18.02
N TYR A 140 14.78 -20.44 -16.69
CA TYR A 140 13.55 -20.69 -15.90
C TYR A 140 12.60 -19.48 -15.96
N PHE A 141 13.14 -18.27 -15.84
CA PHE A 141 12.39 -17.01 -15.93
C PHE A 141 11.74 -16.86 -17.31
N VAL A 142 12.47 -17.13 -18.41
CA VAL A 142 11.88 -17.14 -19.76
C VAL A 142 10.73 -18.14 -19.87
N LEU A 143 10.89 -19.35 -19.33
CA LEU A 143 9.85 -20.38 -19.35
C LEU A 143 8.61 -19.99 -18.52
N ARG A 144 8.77 -19.45 -17.30
CA ARG A 144 7.64 -19.03 -16.45
C ARG A 144 6.96 -17.77 -16.98
N PHE A 145 7.73 -16.69 -17.13
CA PHE A 145 7.20 -15.34 -17.33
C PHE A 145 6.63 -15.12 -18.74
N PHE A 146 7.42 -15.43 -19.79
CA PHE A 146 7.04 -15.15 -21.19
C PHE A 146 6.30 -16.30 -21.88
N HIS A 147 6.64 -17.55 -21.54
CA HIS A 147 6.07 -18.74 -22.19
C HIS A 147 4.90 -19.38 -21.43
N GLY A 148 4.71 -19.05 -20.15
CA GLY A 148 3.60 -19.58 -19.35
C GLY A 148 3.75 -21.07 -18.99
N TYR A 149 4.97 -21.53 -18.74
CA TYR A 149 5.20 -22.85 -18.13
C TYR A 149 5.08 -22.80 -16.61
N ARG A 150 4.47 -23.83 -16.04
CA ARG A 150 4.33 -24.05 -14.60
C ARG A 150 5.68 -24.36 -13.98
N ILE A 151 5.86 -24.08 -12.69
CA ILE A 151 7.13 -24.37 -11.97
C ILE A 151 7.45 -25.86 -12.01
N GLN A 152 6.44 -26.74 -11.91
CA GLN A 152 6.58 -28.18 -12.11
C GLN A 152 7.06 -28.52 -13.54
N GLU A 153 6.46 -27.93 -14.57
CA GLU A 153 6.82 -28.17 -15.97
C GLU A 153 8.26 -27.74 -16.27
N ILE A 154 8.75 -26.69 -15.59
CA ILE A 154 10.13 -26.19 -15.67
C ILE A 154 11.10 -27.13 -14.93
N ALA A 155 10.71 -27.64 -13.76
CA ALA A 155 11.45 -28.66 -13.02
C ALA A 155 11.61 -29.95 -13.86
N GLU A 156 10.54 -30.38 -14.54
CA GLU A 156 10.54 -31.47 -15.52
C GLU A 156 11.46 -31.19 -16.73
N ILE A 157 11.37 -30.01 -17.36
CA ILE A 157 12.25 -29.63 -18.49
C ILE A 157 13.72 -29.64 -18.07
N ALA A 158 14.05 -29.12 -16.89
CA ALA A 158 15.41 -28.92 -16.45
C ALA A 158 16.02 -30.12 -15.72
N CYS A 159 15.23 -31.15 -15.42
CA CYS A 159 15.60 -32.33 -14.63
C CYS A 159 16.17 -31.96 -13.24
N VAL A 160 15.43 -31.16 -12.48
CA VAL A 160 15.76 -30.71 -11.11
C VAL A 160 14.51 -30.71 -10.20
N PRO A 161 14.64 -30.80 -8.87
CA PRO A 161 13.48 -30.67 -7.97
C PRO A 161 12.90 -29.23 -7.98
N ILE A 162 11.60 -29.12 -7.70
CA ILE A 162 10.85 -27.84 -7.66
C ILE A 162 11.50 -26.80 -6.75
N ALA A 163 11.99 -27.21 -5.57
CA ALA A 163 12.69 -26.34 -4.62
C ALA A 163 13.96 -25.67 -5.21
N ALA A 164 14.59 -26.27 -6.23
CA ALA A 164 15.76 -25.71 -6.91
C ALA A 164 15.41 -24.71 -8.05
N ILE A 165 14.12 -24.48 -8.32
CA ILE A 165 13.66 -23.47 -9.28
C ILE A 165 13.47 -22.11 -8.60
N GLN A 166 12.81 -22.06 -7.44
CA GLN A 166 12.39 -20.80 -6.82
C GLN A 166 13.52 -19.83 -6.46
N PRO A 167 14.60 -20.23 -5.75
CA PRO A 167 15.71 -19.31 -5.44
C PRO A 167 16.30 -18.66 -6.70
N ARG A 168 16.43 -19.43 -7.78
CA ARG A 168 16.94 -18.96 -9.09
C ARG A 168 15.97 -18.07 -9.87
N LEU A 169 14.68 -18.10 -9.56
CA LEU A 169 13.72 -17.11 -10.06
C LEU A 169 13.86 -15.80 -9.26
N SER A 170 13.99 -15.88 -7.92
CA SER A 170 14.20 -14.69 -7.06
C SER A 170 15.54 -13.98 -7.31
N GLU A 171 16.62 -14.74 -7.54
CA GLU A 171 17.92 -14.25 -8.02
C GLU A 171 17.73 -13.39 -9.28
N VAL A 172 17.13 -13.96 -10.34
CA VAL A 172 16.99 -13.29 -11.64
C VAL A 172 15.95 -12.18 -11.62
N ARG A 173 14.86 -12.28 -10.84
CA ARG A 173 13.95 -11.16 -10.58
C ARG A 173 14.70 -9.97 -9.96
N THR A 174 15.62 -10.24 -9.03
CA THR A 174 16.46 -9.19 -8.42
C THR A 174 17.48 -8.61 -9.40
N GLU A 175 18.14 -9.43 -10.23
CA GLU A 175 18.98 -8.95 -11.35
C GLU A 175 18.20 -8.04 -12.30
N VAL A 176 16.96 -8.43 -12.67
CA VAL A 176 16.10 -7.66 -13.57
C VAL A 176 15.63 -6.34 -12.93
N ARG A 177 15.32 -6.32 -11.62
CA ARG A 177 14.97 -5.08 -10.91
C ARG A 177 16.14 -4.08 -10.91
N ALA A 178 17.36 -4.53 -10.65
CA ALA A 178 18.55 -3.68 -10.76
C ALA A 178 18.75 -3.16 -12.20
N TYR A 179 18.53 -4.01 -13.21
CA TYR A 179 18.63 -3.60 -14.61
C TYR A 179 17.64 -2.49 -14.97
N LEU A 180 16.38 -2.59 -14.53
CA LEU A 180 15.35 -1.58 -14.76
C LEU A 180 15.59 -0.28 -13.97
N ALA A 181 16.18 -0.35 -12.78
CA ALA A 181 16.57 0.83 -12.00
C ALA A 181 17.72 1.62 -12.64
N GLY A 182 18.52 0.98 -13.50
CA GLY A 182 19.48 1.64 -14.38
C GLY A 182 20.75 0.79 -14.60
N PRO A 183 21.31 0.72 -15.82
CA PRO A 183 22.48 -0.12 -16.12
C PRO A 183 23.70 0.14 -15.23
N HIS A 184 23.86 1.37 -14.74
CA HIS A 184 24.97 1.78 -13.87
C HIS A 184 24.88 1.26 -12.43
N THR A 185 23.72 0.73 -11.99
CA THR A 185 23.59 0.11 -10.66
C THR A 185 24.14 -1.32 -10.61
N MET A 186 24.39 -1.94 -11.77
CA MET A 186 25.03 -3.26 -11.84
C MET A 186 26.53 -3.16 -11.64
N GLN A 187 27.06 -3.89 -10.65
CA GLN A 187 28.50 -4.13 -10.57
C GLN A 187 29.00 -4.86 -11.83
N PRO A 188 30.15 -4.47 -12.43
CA PRO A 188 30.64 -5.02 -13.69
C PRO A 188 31.29 -6.40 -13.54
N ALA A 189 30.54 -7.39 -13.07
CA ALA A 189 30.97 -8.78 -12.89
C ALA A 189 30.91 -9.63 -14.18
N PHE A 190 30.53 -9.04 -15.32
CA PHE A 190 30.17 -9.76 -16.54
C PHE A 190 31.17 -9.54 -17.69
N ARG A 191 31.38 -10.58 -18.51
CA ARG A 191 32.29 -10.55 -19.68
C ARG A 191 31.79 -9.69 -20.86
N THR A 192 30.54 -9.27 -20.79
CA THR A 192 29.84 -8.42 -21.78
C THR A 192 28.90 -7.50 -21.02
N ALA A 193 28.65 -6.30 -21.54
CA ALA A 193 27.60 -5.45 -21.01
C ALA A 193 26.20 -6.10 -21.25
N PRO A 194 25.21 -5.80 -20.39
CA PRO A 194 23.80 -6.04 -20.73
C PRO A 194 23.37 -5.18 -21.93
N PRO A 195 22.28 -5.53 -22.64
CA PRO A 195 21.73 -4.69 -23.71
C PRO A 195 21.16 -3.38 -23.14
N GLU A 196 21.01 -2.37 -23.99
CA GLU A 196 20.29 -1.14 -23.62
C GLU A 196 18.75 -1.36 -23.61
N PRO A 197 17.99 -0.64 -22.75
CA PRO A 197 16.53 -0.71 -22.73
C PRO A 197 15.89 -0.35 -24.06
N VAL A 198 15.04 -1.24 -24.60
CA VAL A 198 14.36 -1.03 -25.89
C VAL A 198 13.12 -0.16 -25.69
N GLN A 199 13.24 1.13 -25.99
CA GLN A 199 12.12 2.07 -25.95
C GLN A 199 11.37 2.14 -27.29
N CYS A 200 10.05 2.08 -27.22
CA CYS A 200 9.14 2.43 -28.31
C CYS A 200 8.34 3.69 -27.95
N TRP A 201 7.96 4.45 -28.97
CA TRP A 201 7.27 5.75 -28.84
C TRP A 201 5.75 5.67 -29.03
N SER A 202 5.21 4.46 -29.19
CA SER A 202 3.77 4.22 -29.33
C SER A 202 3.40 2.85 -28.75
N PRO A 203 2.26 2.73 -28.03
CA PRO A 203 1.81 1.46 -27.49
C PRO A 203 1.24 0.57 -28.60
N VAL A 204 1.35 -0.74 -28.42
CA VAL A 204 0.72 -1.77 -29.26
C VAL A 204 -0.36 -2.51 -28.47
N SER A 205 -1.16 -3.34 -29.14
CA SER A 205 -2.05 -4.27 -28.43
C SER A 205 -1.25 -5.32 -27.66
N SER A 206 -1.75 -5.72 -26.48
CA SER A 206 -1.21 -6.75 -25.59
C SER A 206 -0.95 -8.07 -26.33
N GLN A 207 -1.86 -8.45 -27.23
CA GLN A 207 -1.65 -9.61 -28.12
C GLN A 207 -0.40 -9.45 -29.00
N ARG A 208 -0.23 -8.29 -29.64
CA ARG A 208 0.92 -7.98 -30.50
C ARG A 208 2.21 -7.87 -29.69
N LEU A 209 2.15 -7.31 -28.48
CA LEU A 209 3.28 -7.25 -27.56
C LEU A 209 3.77 -8.66 -27.19
N VAL A 210 2.89 -9.56 -26.77
CA VAL A 210 3.31 -10.92 -26.39
C VAL A 210 3.87 -11.69 -27.61
N GLN A 211 3.33 -11.46 -28.81
CA GLN A 211 3.91 -11.99 -30.05
C GLN A 211 5.31 -11.41 -30.35
N GLU A 212 5.51 -10.10 -30.17
CA GLU A 212 6.79 -9.39 -30.33
C GLU A 212 7.86 -9.95 -29.37
N LEU A 213 7.54 -10.04 -28.07
CA LEU A 213 8.42 -10.55 -27.02
C LEU A 213 8.76 -12.03 -27.27
N ARG A 214 7.76 -12.86 -27.62
CA ARG A 214 7.96 -14.28 -27.94
C ARG A 214 8.82 -14.47 -29.19
N ALA A 215 8.62 -13.67 -30.23
CA ALA A 215 9.45 -13.71 -31.44
C ALA A 215 10.91 -13.34 -31.13
N SER A 216 11.16 -12.33 -30.29
CA SER A 216 12.51 -12.00 -29.81
C SER A 216 13.19 -13.19 -29.12
N ILE A 217 12.47 -13.85 -28.20
CA ILE A 217 12.97 -15.04 -27.49
C ILE A 217 13.26 -16.20 -28.44
N LEU A 218 12.38 -16.50 -29.39
CA LEU A 218 12.57 -17.61 -30.34
C LEU A 218 13.66 -17.34 -31.39
N ASN A 219 13.86 -16.08 -31.78
CA ASN A 219 14.96 -15.69 -32.66
C ASN A 219 16.33 -15.79 -31.97
N SER A 220 16.39 -15.67 -30.63
CA SER A 220 17.61 -15.82 -29.82
C SER A 220 18.05 -17.28 -29.53
N LYS A 221 17.64 -18.23 -30.38
CA LYS A 221 18.06 -19.63 -30.31
C LYS A 221 19.53 -19.78 -30.72
N THR A 222 20.28 -20.62 -29.99
CA THR A 222 21.71 -20.86 -30.24
C THR A 222 22.03 -22.35 -30.29
N GLY A 223 22.87 -22.75 -31.25
CA GLY A 223 23.18 -24.17 -31.51
C GLY A 223 22.05 -24.94 -32.23
N PRO A 224 22.32 -26.20 -32.65
CA PRO A 224 21.37 -27.04 -33.38
C PRO A 224 20.25 -27.58 -32.48
N CYS A 225 19.09 -27.88 -33.07
CA CYS A 225 17.97 -28.53 -32.38
C CYS A 225 18.35 -29.93 -31.89
N LEU A 226 17.88 -30.29 -30.69
CA LEU A 226 18.04 -31.62 -30.13
C LEU A 226 17.13 -32.62 -30.87
N SER A 227 17.67 -33.80 -31.19
CA SER A 227 16.88 -34.83 -31.88
C SER A 227 15.87 -35.48 -30.91
N GLU A 228 14.74 -35.93 -31.46
CA GLU A 228 13.70 -36.56 -30.65
C GLU A 228 14.20 -37.82 -29.92
N LYS A 229 15.13 -38.58 -30.54
CA LYS A 229 15.74 -39.76 -29.93
C LYS A 229 16.59 -39.40 -28.70
N GLU A 230 17.38 -38.33 -28.76
CA GLU A 230 18.15 -37.84 -27.62
C GLU A 230 17.25 -37.33 -26.49
N LEU A 231 16.19 -36.59 -26.83
CA LEU A 231 15.21 -36.08 -25.87
C LEU A 231 14.46 -37.24 -25.19
N GLN A 232 13.94 -38.21 -25.96
CA GLN A 232 13.27 -39.38 -25.40
C GLN A 232 14.21 -40.22 -24.52
N ALA A 233 15.48 -40.42 -24.92
CA ALA A 233 16.46 -41.15 -24.13
C ALA A 233 16.87 -40.40 -22.84
N HIS A 234 16.87 -39.07 -22.85
CA HIS A 234 17.18 -38.26 -21.68
C HIS A 234 16.02 -38.26 -20.66
N TYR A 235 14.81 -37.90 -21.08
CA TYR A 235 13.66 -37.74 -20.18
C TYR A 235 13.01 -39.06 -19.75
N ARG A 236 13.25 -40.18 -20.45
CA ARG A 236 12.84 -41.53 -19.99
C ARG A 236 13.93 -42.27 -19.18
N SER A 237 15.03 -41.60 -18.83
CA SER A 237 15.97 -42.14 -17.85
C SER A 237 15.29 -42.27 -16.48
N LEU A 238 15.56 -43.36 -15.75
CA LEU A 238 15.14 -43.52 -14.35
C LEU A 238 15.76 -42.44 -13.44
N THR A 239 16.93 -41.92 -13.82
CA THR A 239 17.61 -40.79 -13.17
C THR A 239 18.08 -39.81 -14.26
N PRO A 240 17.24 -38.86 -14.69
CA PRO A 240 17.62 -37.88 -15.70
C PRO A 240 18.59 -36.85 -15.07
N LYS A 241 19.73 -36.62 -15.72
CA LYS A 241 20.73 -35.65 -15.22
C LYS A 241 20.26 -34.21 -15.48
N PRO A 242 20.49 -33.25 -14.56
CA PRO A 242 20.13 -31.84 -14.77
C PRO A 242 20.63 -31.27 -16.09
N VAL A 243 19.76 -30.61 -16.85
CA VAL A 243 20.08 -30.06 -18.18
C VAL A 243 21.15 -28.95 -18.06
N SER A 244 22.12 -28.95 -18.97
CA SER A 244 23.19 -27.93 -18.99
C SER A 244 22.65 -26.56 -19.37
N THR A 245 23.27 -25.48 -18.87
CA THR A 245 22.81 -24.10 -19.11
C THR A 245 22.71 -23.77 -20.60
N SER A 246 23.65 -24.25 -21.43
CA SER A 246 23.62 -24.09 -22.88
C SER A 246 22.44 -24.82 -23.55
N ARG A 247 22.16 -26.07 -23.18
CA ARG A 247 21.01 -26.82 -23.71
C ARG A 247 19.68 -26.23 -23.24
N LEU A 248 19.60 -25.78 -21.99
CA LEU A 248 18.40 -25.15 -21.43
C LEU A 248 18.10 -23.81 -22.10
N SER A 249 19.13 -22.98 -22.37
CA SER A 249 19.03 -21.73 -23.12
C SER A 249 18.58 -21.93 -24.57
N HIS A 250 18.99 -23.04 -25.20
CA HIS A 250 18.45 -23.46 -26.50
C HIS A 250 16.97 -23.84 -26.38
N ILE A 251 16.62 -24.74 -25.45
CA ILE A 251 15.24 -25.22 -25.25
C ILE A 251 14.28 -24.06 -25.00
N ALA A 252 14.61 -23.13 -24.09
CA ALA A 252 13.79 -21.95 -23.78
C ALA A 252 13.59 -20.99 -24.98
N SER A 253 14.35 -21.15 -26.06
CA SER A 253 14.24 -20.39 -27.31
C SER A 253 13.88 -21.24 -28.54
N CYS A 254 13.59 -22.53 -28.37
CA CYS A 254 13.36 -23.43 -29.49
C CYS A 254 11.98 -24.11 -29.37
N GLU A 255 11.00 -23.52 -30.05
CA GLU A 255 9.63 -24.03 -30.15
C GLU A 255 9.56 -25.50 -30.57
N GLU A 256 10.42 -25.93 -31.51
CA GLU A 256 10.51 -27.33 -31.98
C GLU A 256 10.97 -28.27 -30.86
N CYS A 257 11.96 -27.86 -30.05
CA CYS A 257 12.42 -28.66 -28.91
C CYS A 257 11.40 -28.66 -27.78
N LEU A 258 10.75 -27.52 -27.49
CA LEU A 258 9.67 -27.43 -26.51
C LEU A 258 8.50 -28.34 -26.89
N ALA A 259 8.01 -28.27 -28.14
CA ALA A 259 6.93 -29.12 -28.62
C ALA A 259 7.27 -30.62 -28.55
N ARG A 260 8.53 -31.01 -28.81
CA ARG A 260 9.01 -32.41 -28.59
C ARG A 260 8.96 -32.81 -27.12
N ILE A 261 9.41 -31.93 -26.21
CA ILE A 261 9.42 -32.19 -24.77
C ILE A 261 7.99 -32.25 -24.21
N ASP A 262 7.13 -31.30 -24.59
CA ASP A 262 5.72 -31.26 -24.23
C ASP A 262 4.96 -32.49 -24.74
N GLY A 263 5.33 -33.00 -25.93
CA GLY A 263 4.84 -34.27 -26.46
C GLY A 263 5.29 -35.51 -25.67
N ILE A 264 6.51 -35.50 -25.10
CA ILE A 264 7.00 -36.56 -24.19
C ILE A 264 6.18 -36.56 -22.89
N PHE A 265 5.93 -35.38 -22.31
CA PHE A 265 5.15 -35.21 -21.07
C PHE A 265 3.62 -35.15 -21.28
N ARG A 266 3.13 -35.21 -22.54
CA ARG A 266 1.70 -35.17 -22.93
C ARG A 266 0.94 -33.94 -22.42
N ARG A 267 1.58 -32.77 -22.45
CA ARG A 267 1.06 -31.49 -21.91
C ARG A 267 0.93 -30.41 -23.00
N PRO A 268 0.22 -29.28 -22.76
CA PRO A 268 0.01 -28.25 -23.77
C PRO A 268 1.31 -27.63 -24.29
N THR A 269 1.40 -27.42 -25.59
CA THR A 269 2.57 -26.84 -26.27
C THR A 269 2.63 -25.32 -26.08
N LEU A 270 3.72 -24.69 -26.53
CA LEU A 270 3.87 -23.24 -26.51
C LEU A 270 2.74 -22.50 -27.28
N LYS A 271 2.18 -23.09 -28.34
CA LYS A 271 1.06 -22.50 -29.12
C LYS A 271 -0.24 -22.48 -28.33
N ASP A 272 -0.54 -23.54 -27.61
CA ASP A 272 -1.74 -23.66 -26.76
C ASP A 272 -1.75 -22.60 -25.62
N ARG A 273 -0.56 -22.04 -25.32
CA ARG A 273 -0.29 -21.00 -24.32
C ARG A 273 -0.24 -19.57 -24.89
N GLU A 274 -0.50 -19.34 -26.19
CA GLU A 274 -0.60 -17.98 -26.75
C GLU A 274 -1.82 -17.22 -26.19
N PRO A 275 -1.74 -15.91 -25.88
CA PRO A 275 -2.88 -15.12 -25.39
C PRO A 275 -4.10 -15.23 -26.29
N LEU A 276 -5.29 -15.23 -25.68
CA LEU A 276 -6.55 -15.25 -26.40
C LEU A 276 -6.90 -13.84 -26.91
N ASP A 277 -7.59 -13.76 -28.05
CA ASP A 277 -8.18 -12.52 -28.54
C ASP A 277 -9.15 -11.96 -27.47
N GLY A 278 -8.87 -10.76 -26.94
CA GLY A 278 -9.74 -10.08 -25.96
C GLY A 278 -9.05 -9.50 -24.72
N MET A 279 -7.74 -9.73 -24.51
CA MET A 279 -6.96 -9.07 -23.44
C MET A 279 -7.00 -7.53 -23.54
N ASP A 280 -7.00 -7.01 -24.77
CA ASP A 280 -7.13 -5.58 -25.04
C ASP A 280 -8.62 -5.19 -25.05
N GLY A 281 -9.03 -4.41 -24.04
CA GLY A 281 -10.36 -3.80 -23.99
C GLY A 281 -10.68 -3.05 -25.29
N MET A 282 -11.95 -3.06 -25.71
CA MET A 282 -12.44 -2.73 -27.08
C MET A 282 -12.28 -1.26 -27.56
N ALA A 283 -11.29 -0.52 -27.05
CA ALA A 283 -10.90 0.83 -27.46
C ALA A 283 -10.25 0.86 -28.86
N GLY A 284 -11.02 0.61 -29.92
CA GLY A 284 -10.55 0.83 -31.29
C GLY A 284 -11.49 0.45 -32.43
N ARG A 285 -12.42 -0.51 -32.25
CA ARG A 285 -13.13 -1.11 -33.39
C ARG A 285 -14.38 -0.34 -33.85
N ARG A 286 -14.18 0.87 -34.39
CA ARG A 286 -15.19 1.54 -35.23
C ARG A 286 -15.43 0.72 -36.51
N GLY A 287 -16.70 0.37 -36.77
CA GLY A 287 -17.16 -0.09 -38.09
C GLY A 287 -16.94 -1.56 -38.41
N SER A 288 -17.85 -2.43 -37.94
CA SER A 288 -18.24 -3.65 -38.67
C SER A 288 -19.68 -4.03 -38.29
N GLU A 289 -20.40 -4.72 -39.17
CA GLU A 289 -21.84 -4.89 -39.07
C GLU A 289 -22.28 -5.89 -38.00
N LYS A 290 -23.41 -5.61 -37.34
CA LYS A 290 -23.97 -6.48 -36.29
C LYS A 290 -24.61 -7.73 -36.91
N THR A 291 -23.83 -8.80 -37.05
CA THR A 291 -24.41 -10.15 -37.18
C THR A 291 -24.74 -10.72 -35.79
N SER A 292 -25.86 -11.42 -35.67
CA SER A 292 -26.45 -11.82 -34.38
C SER A 292 -25.75 -12.99 -33.65
N SER A 293 -24.63 -13.49 -34.17
CA SER A 293 -23.86 -14.59 -33.58
C SER A 293 -22.81 -14.16 -32.53
N GLY A 294 -22.50 -12.85 -32.43
CA GLY A 294 -21.37 -12.34 -31.65
C GLY A 294 -21.37 -12.71 -30.16
N SER A 295 -22.51 -12.59 -29.48
CA SER A 295 -22.62 -12.83 -28.03
C SER A 295 -22.18 -14.24 -27.61
N ALA A 296 -22.46 -15.26 -28.43
CA ALA A 296 -22.05 -16.64 -28.17
C ALA A 296 -20.54 -16.87 -28.39
N SER A 297 -19.87 -16.06 -29.22
CA SER A 297 -18.40 -16.09 -29.34
C SER A 297 -17.70 -15.27 -28.25
N GLU A 298 -18.25 -14.10 -27.89
CA GLU A 298 -17.77 -13.27 -26.77
C GLU A 298 -17.77 -14.08 -25.47
N HIS A 299 -18.89 -14.75 -25.16
CA HIS A 299 -19.01 -15.62 -23.99
C HIS A 299 -17.96 -16.75 -23.98
N ARG A 300 -17.73 -17.42 -25.13
CA ARG A 300 -16.69 -18.45 -25.27
C ARG A 300 -15.26 -17.91 -25.21
N ALA A 301 -15.03 -16.62 -25.44
CA ALA A 301 -13.73 -15.99 -25.20
C ALA A 301 -13.54 -15.75 -23.69
N LEU A 302 -14.52 -15.11 -23.03
CA LEU A 302 -14.51 -14.84 -21.60
C LEU A 302 -14.32 -16.12 -20.76
N LEU A 303 -15.03 -17.21 -21.07
CA LEU A 303 -14.86 -18.51 -20.40
C LEU A 303 -13.43 -19.05 -20.51
N ARG A 304 -12.81 -18.99 -21.70
CA ARG A 304 -11.44 -19.47 -21.91
C ARG A 304 -10.40 -18.56 -21.26
N MET A 305 -10.70 -17.26 -21.13
CA MET A 305 -9.89 -16.32 -20.35
C MET A 305 -9.97 -16.67 -18.85
N ALA A 306 -11.18 -16.77 -18.28
CA ALA A 306 -11.37 -17.11 -16.87
C ALA A 306 -10.76 -18.48 -16.49
N GLN A 307 -10.82 -19.47 -17.39
CA GLN A 307 -10.13 -20.76 -17.21
C GLN A 307 -8.60 -20.63 -17.10
N ARG A 308 -7.99 -19.68 -17.83
CA ARG A 308 -6.55 -19.41 -17.75
C ARG A 308 -6.18 -18.62 -16.50
N HIS A 309 -6.96 -17.59 -16.15
CA HIS A 309 -6.74 -16.85 -14.90
C HIS A 309 -6.89 -17.75 -13.68
N ARG A 310 -7.83 -18.71 -13.70
CA ARG A 310 -7.95 -19.77 -12.69
C ARG A 310 -6.70 -20.63 -12.61
N ASP A 311 -6.15 -21.04 -13.76
CA ASP A 311 -4.92 -21.85 -13.79
C ASP A 311 -3.70 -21.05 -13.31
N ASP A 312 -3.56 -19.77 -13.67
CA ASP A 312 -2.50 -18.90 -13.12
C ASP A 312 -2.64 -18.71 -11.60
N VAL A 313 -3.85 -18.50 -11.06
CA VAL A 313 -4.09 -18.42 -9.60
C VAL A 313 -3.82 -19.77 -8.91
N TYR A 314 -4.20 -20.89 -9.53
CA TYR A 314 -3.94 -22.23 -9.02
C TYR A 314 -2.43 -22.55 -8.96
N ASP A 315 -1.65 -22.05 -9.92
CA ASP A 315 -0.19 -22.24 -9.99
C ASP A 315 0.63 -21.20 -9.24
N HIS A 316 0.06 -20.03 -8.99
CA HIS A 316 0.71 -18.94 -8.27
C HIS A 316 1.12 -19.35 -6.85
N ARG A 317 2.32 -18.93 -6.45
CA ARG A 317 2.88 -19.11 -5.10
C ARG A 317 3.05 -17.72 -4.47
N PRO A 318 2.19 -17.32 -3.51
CA PRO A 318 2.30 -16.02 -2.86
C PRO A 318 3.60 -15.92 -2.07
N GLN A 319 4.22 -14.75 -2.12
CA GLN A 319 5.29 -14.32 -1.21
C GLN A 319 4.71 -13.59 -0.01
N THR A 320 3.52 -13.00 -0.16
CA THR A 320 2.78 -12.31 0.90
C THR A 320 1.32 -12.69 0.83
N LEU A 321 0.68 -12.86 1.98
CA LEU A 321 -0.76 -13.05 2.13
C LEU A 321 -1.35 -11.83 2.83
N SER A 322 -2.47 -11.31 2.32
CA SER A 322 -3.23 -10.26 2.99
C SER A 322 -4.70 -10.63 3.13
N ILE A 323 -5.24 -10.43 4.35
CA ILE A 323 -6.67 -10.56 4.64
C ILE A 323 -7.32 -9.22 4.32
N ALA A 324 -8.37 -9.23 3.51
CA ALA A 324 -9.20 -8.08 3.24
C ALA A 324 -10.66 -8.32 3.63
N VAL A 325 -11.30 -7.31 4.22
CA VAL A 325 -12.71 -7.35 4.66
C VAL A 325 -13.45 -6.27 3.89
N ASP A 326 -14.52 -6.67 3.19
CA ASP A 326 -15.22 -5.87 2.18
C ASP A 326 -14.26 -5.15 1.19
N GLY A 327 -13.15 -5.81 0.86
CA GLY A 327 -12.09 -5.33 -0.04
C GLY A 327 -11.03 -4.40 0.57
N ARG A 328 -11.13 -4.01 1.86
CA ARG A 328 -10.09 -3.26 2.60
C ARG A 328 -9.11 -4.23 3.27
N ILE A 329 -7.79 -4.11 3.03
CA ILE A 329 -6.78 -4.93 3.72
C ILE A 329 -6.77 -4.58 5.23
N VAL A 330 -6.89 -5.60 6.08
CA VAL A 330 -6.88 -5.49 7.55
C VAL A 330 -5.67 -6.18 8.20
N ALA A 331 -5.05 -7.14 7.52
CA ALA A 331 -3.81 -7.80 7.98
C ALA A 331 -2.98 -8.28 6.80
N LEU A 332 -1.66 -8.39 6.99
CA LEU A 332 -0.69 -8.78 5.97
C LEU A 332 0.47 -9.54 6.64
N HIS A 333 0.95 -10.61 5.98
CA HIS A 333 2.05 -11.46 6.48
C HIS A 333 2.84 -12.08 5.33
N GLU A 334 4.15 -12.24 5.49
CA GLU A 334 5.02 -12.90 4.52
C GLU A 334 4.92 -14.44 4.59
N VAL A 335 5.21 -15.10 3.49
CA VAL A 335 5.23 -16.57 3.38
C VAL A 335 6.67 -17.04 3.57
N GLN A 336 7.00 -17.47 4.80
CA GLN A 336 8.38 -17.77 5.23
C GLN A 336 8.64 -19.25 5.53
N ALA A 337 7.60 -20.05 5.84
CA ALA A 337 7.73 -21.46 6.26
C ALA A 337 6.82 -22.42 5.46
N GLN A 338 6.97 -23.73 5.65
CA GLN A 338 6.07 -24.76 5.07
C GLN A 338 4.59 -24.56 5.44
N ARG A 339 4.30 -24.04 6.64
CA ARG A 339 2.97 -23.66 7.10
C ARG A 339 3.02 -22.25 7.67
N ASN A 340 2.14 -21.37 7.21
CA ASN A 340 2.05 -19.98 7.61
C ASN A 340 0.63 -19.71 8.10
N MET A 341 0.47 -18.85 9.11
CA MET A 341 -0.81 -18.59 9.75
C MET A 341 -0.97 -17.08 10.00
N LEU A 342 -2.08 -16.51 9.53
CA LEU A 342 -2.41 -15.10 9.65
C LEU A 342 -3.83 -14.97 10.21
N ALA A 343 -4.03 -14.18 11.25
CA ALA A 343 -5.34 -13.92 11.83
C ALA A 343 -5.63 -12.41 11.89
N ALA A 344 -6.90 -12.04 11.73
CA ALA A 344 -7.38 -10.68 11.84
C ALA A 344 -8.76 -10.67 12.50
N ARG A 345 -8.96 -9.86 13.55
CA ARG A 345 -10.27 -9.65 14.18
C ARG A 345 -10.83 -8.27 13.80
N VAL A 346 -12.08 -8.23 13.37
CA VAL A 346 -12.85 -7.02 13.04
C VAL A 346 -14.05 -6.91 14.00
N ALA A 347 -14.33 -5.69 14.45
CA ALA A 347 -15.37 -5.43 15.43
C ALA A 347 -16.78 -5.73 14.88
N LEU A 348 -17.69 -6.17 15.76
CA LEU A 348 -19.05 -6.55 15.38
C LEU A 348 -19.89 -5.38 14.81
N ALA A 349 -19.46 -4.13 15.04
CA ALA A 349 -20.16 -2.92 14.61
C ALA A 349 -20.27 -2.80 13.07
N ASP A 350 -19.26 -3.29 12.34
CA ASP A 350 -19.09 -2.99 10.91
C ASP A 350 -19.97 -3.84 9.98
N LYS A 351 -20.59 -4.90 10.52
CA LYS A 351 -21.43 -5.87 9.77
C LYS A 351 -20.78 -6.33 8.45
N PRO A 352 -19.56 -6.91 8.50
CA PRO A 352 -18.80 -7.26 7.30
C PRO A 352 -19.59 -8.18 6.35
N GLY A 353 -19.58 -7.86 5.06
CA GLY A 353 -20.31 -8.59 4.02
C GLY A 353 -19.53 -9.78 3.45
N PHE A 354 -18.22 -9.63 3.29
CA PHE A 354 -17.33 -10.69 2.81
C PHE A 354 -15.88 -10.50 3.28
N VAL A 355 -15.13 -11.61 3.28
CA VAL A 355 -13.69 -11.65 3.57
C VAL A 355 -12.97 -12.31 2.40
N GLU A 356 -11.81 -11.78 2.04
CA GLU A 356 -10.99 -12.17 0.91
C GLU A 356 -9.53 -12.36 1.34
N VAL A 357 -8.80 -13.20 0.60
CA VAL A 357 -7.35 -13.37 0.78
C VAL A 357 -6.66 -13.07 -0.56
N PHE A 358 -5.73 -12.12 -0.54
CA PHE A 358 -4.96 -11.69 -1.72
C PHE A 358 -3.47 -12.05 -1.57
N SER A 359 -2.79 -12.24 -2.70
CA SER A 359 -1.33 -12.26 -2.77
C SER A 359 -0.72 -10.86 -2.90
N GLU A 360 0.61 -10.76 -2.89
CA GLU A 360 1.32 -9.54 -3.29
C GLU A 360 0.96 -9.11 -4.73
N GLN A 361 0.76 -10.06 -5.64
CA GLN A 361 0.39 -9.81 -7.05
C GLN A 361 -1.09 -9.42 -7.24
N GLY A 362 -1.83 -9.10 -6.17
CA GLY A 362 -3.24 -8.73 -6.22
C GLY A 362 -4.18 -9.87 -6.63
N LEU A 363 -3.69 -11.12 -6.70
CA LEU A 363 -4.47 -12.29 -7.06
C LEU A 363 -5.30 -12.76 -5.86
N ARG A 364 -6.61 -12.95 -6.05
CA ARG A 364 -7.54 -13.41 -5.01
C ARG A 364 -7.49 -14.93 -4.92
N ILE A 365 -7.00 -15.47 -3.79
CA ILE A 365 -6.76 -16.91 -3.60
C ILE A 365 -7.92 -17.59 -2.86
N ALA A 366 -8.57 -16.88 -1.93
CA ALA A 366 -9.73 -17.36 -1.19
C ALA A 366 -10.72 -16.22 -0.93
N MET A 367 -12.00 -16.57 -0.75
CA MET A 367 -13.06 -15.61 -0.38
C MET A 367 -14.26 -16.34 0.23
N LEU A 368 -14.81 -15.79 1.31
CA LEU A 368 -16.07 -16.22 1.95
C LEU A 368 -17.02 -15.03 2.09
N SER A 369 -18.33 -15.28 1.91
CA SER A 369 -19.37 -14.25 1.99
C SER A 369 -20.31 -14.52 3.17
N LEU A 370 -20.47 -13.51 4.03
CA LEU A 370 -21.20 -13.58 5.30
C LEU A 370 -22.68 -13.25 5.11
N ASN A 371 -23.31 -13.90 4.13
CA ASN A 371 -24.69 -13.63 3.71
C ASN A 371 -25.72 -13.85 4.83
N GLU A 372 -25.43 -14.79 5.74
CA GLU A 372 -26.24 -15.12 6.91
C GLU A 372 -25.35 -15.11 8.15
N GLN A 373 -25.72 -14.31 9.14
CA GLN A 373 -25.02 -14.17 10.43
C GLN A 373 -25.84 -14.84 11.55
N PRO A 374 -25.22 -15.26 12.67
CA PRO A 374 -25.93 -15.76 13.84
C PRO A 374 -27.02 -14.76 14.32
N PRO A 375 -28.20 -15.23 14.76
CA PRO A 375 -28.56 -16.62 15.06
C PRO A 375 -29.11 -17.43 13.86
N HIS A 376 -29.18 -16.84 12.67
CA HIS A 376 -29.78 -17.50 11.49
C HIS A 376 -28.74 -18.25 10.65
N GLY A 377 -27.54 -17.67 10.48
CA GLY A 377 -26.39 -18.31 9.86
C GLY A 377 -25.45 -18.99 10.86
N PRO A 378 -24.45 -19.74 10.36
CA PRO A 378 -23.49 -20.45 11.19
C PRO A 378 -22.52 -19.49 11.92
N HIS A 379 -22.12 -19.86 13.14
CA HIS A 379 -21.12 -19.11 13.91
C HIS A 379 -19.68 -19.33 13.41
N GLN A 380 -19.43 -20.37 12.61
CA GLN A 380 -18.15 -20.64 11.97
C GLN A 380 -18.36 -21.10 10.53
N GLN A 381 -17.54 -20.60 9.61
CA GLN A 381 -17.43 -21.05 8.22
C GLN A 381 -15.96 -21.34 7.91
N ILE A 382 -15.67 -22.39 7.16
CA ILE A 382 -14.31 -22.74 6.74
C ILE A 382 -14.31 -23.08 5.24
N HIS A 383 -13.37 -22.53 4.48
CA HIS A 383 -13.19 -22.80 3.07
C HIS A 383 -11.74 -23.16 2.76
N ARG A 384 -11.52 -24.29 2.08
CA ARG A 384 -10.21 -24.73 1.58
C ARG A 384 -10.09 -24.53 0.07
N THR A 385 -9.24 -23.60 -0.37
CA THR A 385 -8.81 -23.56 -1.78
C THR A 385 -7.62 -24.50 -1.97
N SER A 386 -7.73 -25.47 -2.87
CA SER A 386 -6.61 -26.32 -3.29
C SER A 386 -5.81 -25.65 -4.43
N LEU A 387 -4.48 -25.72 -4.35
CA LEU A 387 -3.52 -25.10 -5.27
C LEU A 387 -2.54 -26.15 -5.82
N SER A 388 -1.73 -25.82 -6.82
CA SER A 388 -0.86 -26.79 -7.49
C SER A 388 0.28 -27.31 -6.61
N ASN A 389 0.70 -28.57 -6.81
CA ASN A 389 1.73 -29.27 -6.02
C ASN A 389 1.32 -29.52 -4.55
N ASP A 390 0.10 -30.03 -4.33
CA ASP A 390 -0.46 -30.38 -3.01
C ASP A 390 -0.49 -29.24 -1.98
N ARG A 391 -0.42 -28.00 -2.48
CA ARG A 391 -0.59 -26.77 -1.72
C ARG A 391 -2.06 -26.50 -1.45
N TRP A 392 -2.34 -25.81 -0.35
CA TRP A 392 -3.69 -25.38 -0.03
C TRP A 392 -3.67 -24.13 0.86
N ILE A 393 -4.80 -23.43 0.87
CA ILE A 393 -5.07 -22.34 1.79
C ILE A 393 -6.45 -22.54 2.41
N ASP A 394 -6.52 -22.50 3.74
CA ASP A 394 -7.77 -22.45 4.48
C ASP A 394 -8.07 -21.00 4.86
N LEU A 395 -9.31 -20.58 4.69
CA LEU A 395 -9.90 -19.37 5.26
C LEU A 395 -11.00 -19.79 6.23
N ALA A 396 -10.82 -19.54 7.52
CA ALA A 396 -11.79 -19.80 8.57
C ALA A 396 -12.33 -18.48 9.13
N LEU A 397 -13.66 -18.30 9.07
CA LEU A 397 -14.37 -17.16 9.64
C LEU A 397 -15.15 -17.62 10.86
N THR A 398 -14.92 -17.00 12.01
CA THR A 398 -15.63 -17.29 13.26
C THR A 398 -16.26 -15.99 13.78
N ILE A 399 -17.56 -16.01 14.07
CA ILE A 399 -18.29 -14.87 14.64
C ILE A 399 -18.56 -15.16 16.12
N ASP A 400 -18.03 -14.31 16.98
CA ASP A 400 -18.10 -14.43 18.44
C ASP A 400 -18.56 -13.11 19.11
N GLY A 401 -18.55 -13.06 20.44
CA GLY A 401 -18.98 -11.89 21.21
C GLY A 401 -18.05 -10.67 21.13
N GLN A 402 -16.87 -10.79 20.51
CA GLN A 402 -15.92 -9.70 20.27
C GLN A 402 -15.97 -9.22 18.81
N GLY A 403 -16.38 -10.08 17.88
CA GLY A 403 -16.62 -9.70 16.49
C GLY A 403 -16.43 -10.85 15.50
N LEU A 404 -15.92 -10.52 14.31
CA LEU A 404 -15.49 -11.48 13.31
C LEU A 404 -13.99 -11.75 13.46
N ASN A 405 -13.60 -12.98 13.76
CA ASN A 405 -12.23 -13.45 13.60
C ASN A 405 -12.07 -14.15 12.24
N ALA A 406 -11.13 -13.68 11.42
CA ALA A 406 -10.74 -14.29 10.16
C ALA A 406 -9.33 -14.89 10.29
N GLU A 407 -9.22 -16.20 10.20
CA GLU A 407 -7.97 -16.95 10.25
C GLU A 407 -7.65 -17.52 8.86
N VAL A 408 -6.39 -17.43 8.45
CA VAL A 408 -5.85 -17.94 7.19
C VAL A 408 -4.67 -18.86 7.48
N VAL A 409 -4.71 -20.08 6.96
CA VAL A 409 -3.61 -21.04 7.05
C VAL A 409 -3.18 -21.44 5.64
N TYR A 410 -1.95 -21.11 5.24
CA TYR A 410 -1.36 -21.49 3.95
C TYR A 410 -0.29 -22.57 4.13
N PHE A 411 -0.31 -23.58 3.27
CA PHE A 411 0.64 -24.70 3.28
C PHE A 411 1.34 -24.87 1.94
N ASP A 412 2.67 -24.98 1.97
CA ASP A 412 3.52 -25.22 0.80
C ASP A 412 4.61 -26.27 1.10
N PRO A 413 4.49 -27.51 0.58
CA PRO A 413 5.43 -28.58 0.88
C PRO A 413 6.81 -28.42 0.21
N ALA A 414 7.01 -27.39 -0.62
CA ALA A 414 8.32 -27.08 -1.22
C ALA A 414 9.13 -26.03 -0.43
N LEU A 415 8.54 -25.40 0.59
CA LEU A 415 9.24 -24.57 1.56
C LEU A 415 9.79 -25.43 2.70
N PRO A 416 10.87 -24.99 3.39
CA PRO A 416 11.42 -25.74 4.50
C PRO A 416 10.38 -25.94 5.61
N ALA A 417 10.20 -27.20 6.02
CA ALA A 417 9.54 -27.51 7.27
C ALA A 417 10.39 -26.92 8.42
N VAL A 418 9.75 -26.19 9.34
CA VAL A 418 10.36 -25.94 10.65
C VAL A 418 10.56 -27.33 11.28
N THR A 419 11.80 -27.71 11.54
CA THR A 419 12.13 -29.05 12.05
C THR A 419 11.72 -29.16 13.51
N ALA A 420 10.45 -29.50 13.73
CA ALA A 420 9.89 -29.92 15.00
C ALA A 420 10.47 -31.29 15.40
N THR A 421 11.72 -31.31 15.83
CA THR A 421 12.39 -32.52 16.31
C THR A 421 11.86 -32.91 17.68
N LEU A 422 11.29 -34.12 17.73
CA LEU A 422 11.08 -34.95 18.93
C LEU A 422 10.02 -34.48 19.93
N PHE A 423 8.75 -34.81 19.63
CA PHE A 423 7.84 -35.42 20.61
C PHE A 423 6.97 -36.51 19.97
N GLU A 424 7.61 -37.53 19.40
CA GLU A 424 6.98 -38.85 19.26
C GLU A 424 7.09 -39.55 20.63
N ALA A 425 6.02 -39.52 21.41
CA ALA A 425 5.87 -40.35 22.61
C ALA A 425 5.12 -41.64 22.22
N GLU A 426 5.65 -42.79 22.62
CA GLU A 426 5.21 -44.09 22.09
C GLU A 426 3.75 -44.44 22.45
N GLU A 427 2.99 -44.90 21.46
CA GLU A 427 1.65 -45.44 21.66
C GLU A 427 1.72 -46.89 22.21
N GLN A 428 1.90 -47.03 23.53
CA GLN A 428 1.79 -48.32 24.22
C GLN A 428 0.46 -48.44 24.99
N ALA A 429 -0.34 -49.44 24.61
CA ALA A 429 -1.61 -49.75 25.23
C ALA A 429 -1.51 -50.86 26.30
N VAL A 430 -2.66 -51.15 26.94
CA VAL A 430 -3.00 -52.33 27.77
C VAL A 430 -2.65 -52.23 29.27
N PRO A 431 -3.55 -52.61 30.23
CA PRO A 431 -5.01 -52.81 30.16
C PRO A 431 -5.82 -51.96 31.17
N ILE A 432 -7.15 -52.08 31.12
CA ILE A 432 -8.06 -51.72 32.23
C ILE A 432 -8.16 -52.91 33.20
N LEU A 433 -8.11 -52.64 34.50
CA LEU A 433 -8.55 -53.56 35.58
C LEU A 433 -9.40 -52.79 36.60
N VAL A 434 -10.13 -53.53 37.45
CA VAL A 434 -11.28 -53.05 38.26
C VAL A 434 -11.08 -53.40 39.74
N GLU A 435 -11.80 -52.69 40.62
CA GLU A 435 -11.82 -52.83 42.10
C GLU A 435 -10.51 -52.40 42.81
N ASP A 436 -10.52 -51.94 44.08
CA ASP A 436 -11.58 -52.02 45.11
C ASP A 436 -11.67 -50.73 45.99
N GLN A 437 -12.67 -50.67 46.88
CA GLN A 437 -12.86 -49.67 47.95
C GLN A 437 -12.09 -50.08 49.25
N PRO A 438 -11.94 -49.27 50.33
CA PRO A 438 -13.01 -48.49 51.00
C PRO A 438 -12.58 -47.18 51.72
N ALA A 439 -13.46 -46.70 52.62
CA ALA A 439 -13.30 -45.56 53.55
C ALA A 439 -12.49 -45.96 54.83
N THR A 440 -12.41 -45.24 55.97
CA THR A 440 -13.12 -44.04 56.52
C THR A 440 -12.09 -43.16 57.28
N GLN A 441 -12.30 -42.27 58.27
CA GLN A 441 -13.34 -41.81 59.22
C GLN A 441 -12.91 -40.37 59.65
N GLU A 442 -13.60 -39.47 60.37
CA GLU A 442 -14.86 -39.35 61.14
C GLU A 442 -15.18 -37.82 61.19
N GLY A 443 -16.35 -37.22 61.48
CA GLY A 443 -17.69 -37.62 61.96
C GLY A 443 -18.55 -36.32 62.03
N VAL A 444 -19.54 -36.10 62.92
CA VAL A 444 -20.35 -36.97 63.80
C VAL A 444 -21.54 -36.13 64.31
N HIS A 445 -22.80 -36.53 64.02
CA HIS A 445 -24.10 -36.02 64.58
C HIS A 445 -24.45 -34.51 64.37
N GLU A 446 -25.69 -33.99 64.26
CA GLU A 446 -27.09 -34.42 64.01
C GLU A 446 -27.90 -33.11 63.63
N ASP A 447 -29.20 -32.97 63.31
CA ASP A 447 -30.42 -33.79 63.45
C ASP A 447 -31.53 -33.40 62.40
N GLN A 448 -32.72 -34.01 62.55
CA GLN A 448 -34.11 -33.75 62.10
C GLN A 448 -34.60 -32.28 61.88
N ALA A 449 -35.70 -31.96 61.15
CA ALA A 449 -36.54 -32.70 60.17
C ALA A 449 -37.60 -31.80 59.44
N PHE A 450 -38.03 -32.24 58.24
CA PHE A 450 -39.32 -32.06 57.49
C PHE A 450 -40.32 -30.89 57.75
N GLY A 451 -40.93 -30.33 56.69
CA GLY A 451 -42.20 -29.54 56.81
C GLY A 451 -42.76 -28.75 55.59
N SER A 452 -43.37 -29.45 54.62
CA SER A 452 -44.28 -29.01 53.52
C SER A 452 -44.90 -27.57 53.41
N HIS A 453 -45.06 -27.12 52.14
CA HIS A 453 -46.09 -26.20 51.55
C HIS A 453 -47.55 -26.37 52.11
N PRO A 454 -48.57 -25.48 51.91
CA PRO A 454 -48.91 -24.82 50.61
C PRO A 454 -49.80 -23.51 50.56
N ILE A 455 -50.26 -23.17 49.33
CA ILE A 455 -51.42 -22.33 48.86
C ILE A 455 -51.38 -20.76 48.85
N ARG A 456 -51.89 -20.23 47.72
CA ARG A 456 -52.51 -18.91 47.41
C ARG A 456 -53.91 -18.75 48.10
N PRO A 457 -54.81 -17.74 47.84
CA PRO A 457 -54.78 -16.60 46.90
C PRO A 457 -55.28 -15.23 47.43
N GLY A 458 -55.20 -14.18 46.58
CA GLY A 458 -56.17 -13.07 46.56
C GLY A 458 -55.60 -11.68 46.21
N ARG A 459 -56.36 -10.66 45.73
CA ARG A 459 -57.42 -10.58 44.69
C ARG A 459 -57.78 -9.09 44.48
N GLY A 460 -57.77 -8.60 43.24
CA GLY A 460 -58.13 -7.20 42.88
C GLY A 460 -56.99 -6.19 43.08
N GLY A 461 -57.00 -4.99 42.50
CA GLY A 461 -57.93 -4.38 41.54
C GLY A 461 -57.43 -2.95 41.20
N SER A 462 -57.09 -2.64 39.94
CA SER A 462 -57.99 -2.04 38.94
C SER A 462 -58.11 -0.50 38.99
N LYS A 463 -57.51 0.18 37.99
CA LYS A 463 -57.81 1.55 37.49
C LYS A 463 -57.37 2.72 38.41
N SER A 464 -57.17 3.96 37.93
CA SER A 464 -56.78 4.48 36.59
C SER A 464 -56.59 6.01 36.66
N LYS A 465 -55.81 6.63 35.75
CA LYS A 465 -55.72 8.09 35.51
C LYS A 465 -55.06 8.86 36.69
N SER A 466 -54.52 10.07 36.56
CA SER A 466 -54.09 10.90 35.41
C SER A 466 -53.01 11.89 35.88
N GLY A 467 -52.27 12.53 34.98
CA GLY A 467 -51.40 13.67 35.33
C GLY A 467 -52.16 14.96 35.70
N PRO A 468 -51.49 16.11 35.95
CA PRO A 468 -50.11 16.41 35.52
C PRO A 468 -49.18 17.12 36.54
N ARG A 469 -47.88 17.16 36.19
CA ARG A 469 -46.88 18.24 36.39
C ARG A 469 -46.75 19.02 37.73
N LEU A 470 -45.52 18.91 38.27
CA LEU A 470 -44.75 19.88 39.08
C LEU A 470 -45.16 20.16 40.55
N VAL A 471 -44.15 20.62 41.30
CA VAL A 471 -44.16 21.01 42.73
C VAL A 471 -44.24 19.85 43.75
N TRP A 472 -43.18 19.02 43.79
CA TRP A 472 -42.91 18.13 44.95
C TRP A 472 -41.41 17.95 45.29
N LEU A 473 -40.47 18.57 44.55
CA LEU A 473 -39.06 18.18 44.57
C LEU A 473 -38.17 18.84 45.65
N TRP A 474 -38.75 19.45 46.70
CA TRP A 474 -38.01 20.29 47.67
C TRP A 474 -38.35 20.06 49.16
N SER A 475 -39.00 18.94 49.51
CA SER A 475 -39.36 18.62 50.91
C SER A 475 -38.93 17.23 51.41
N ARG A 476 -38.01 16.55 50.70
CA ARG A 476 -37.35 15.31 51.15
C ARG A 476 -35.87 15.27 50.77
N LEU A 477 -35.09 16.17 51.37
CA LEU A 477 -33.62 16.18 51.27
C LEU A 477 -32.90 16.37 52.63
N ASN A 478 -33.63 16.16 53.73
CA ASN A 478 -33.15 16.41 55.10
C ASN A 478 -33.32 15.18 56.02
N GLU A 479 -33.23 13.99 55.43
CA GLU A 479 -33.28 12.66 56.06
C GLU A 479 -32.16 11.81 55.44
N ILE A 480 -30.90 12.12 55.77
CA ILE A 480 -29.72 11.34 55.39
C ILE A 480 -29.09 10.81 56.69
N PRO A 481 -29.01 9.49 56.91
CA PRO A 481 -28.36 8.94 58.09
C PRO A 481 -26.85 9.21 58.05
N SER A 482 -26.30 9.68 59.17
CA SER A 482 -24.90 10.10 59.34
C SER A 482 -23.92 8.91 59.46
N ALA A 483 -23.88 8.06 58.43
CA ALA A 483 -22.99 6.90 58.35
C ALA A 483 -22.55 6.59 56.90
N MET A 484 -22.04 7.59 56.18
CA MET A 484 -21.48 7.42 54.83
C MET A 484 -19.96 7.65 54.84
N ASN A 485 -19.19 6.67 54.36
CA ASN A 485 -17.73 6.77 54.32
C ASN A 485 -17.28 7.96 53.44
N PRO A 486 -16.30 8.77 53.88
CA PRO A 486 -15.93 10.01 53.19
C PRO A 486 -15.41 9.77 51.76
N LEU A 487 -14.76 8.63 51.51
CA LEU A 487 -14.31 8.20 50.19
C LEU A 487 -15.47 7.95 49.20
N LEU A 488 -16.63 7.52 49.69
CA LEU A 488 -17.81 7.24 48.85
C LEU A 488 -18.56 8.54 48.54
N ALA A 489 -18.59 9.48 49.48
CA ALA A 489 -19.09 10.83 49.26
C ALA A 489 -18.24 11.61 48.22
N SER A 490 -16.90 11.56 48.32
CA SER A 490 -16.02 12.22 47.35
C SER A 490 -16.10 11.57 45.97
N ALA A 491 -16.16 10.23 45.88
CA ALA A 491 -16.35 9.52 44.61
C ALA A 491 -17.67 9.91 43.92
N LEU A 492 -18.78 10.03 44.66
CA LEU A 492 -20.05 10.48 44.10
C LEU A 492 -19.98 11.93 43.59
N ILE A 493 -19.36 12.84 44.34
CA ILE A 493 -19.20 14.25 43.93
C ILE A 493 -18.33 14.36 42.67
N LEU A 494 -17.21 13.64 42.61
CA LEU A 494 -16.32 13.60 41.44
C LEU A 494 -17.00 12.97 40.22
N GLY A 495 -17.78 11.90 40.39
CA GLY A 495 -18.59 11.30 39.32
C GLY A 495 -19.63 12.27 38.76
N LEU A 496 -20.36 12.98 39.63
CA LEU A 496 -21.39 13.94 39.23
C LEU A 496 -20.77 15.18 38.55
N ALA A 497 -19.62 15.65 39.03
CA ALA A 497 -18.83 16.69 38.38
C ALA A 497 -18.31 16.24 37.00
N SER A 498 -17.80 15.01 36.87
CA SER A 498 -17.35 14.43 35.60
C SER A 498 -18.49 14.34 34.58
N ILE A 499 -19.67 13.87 35.00
CA ILE A 499 -20.88 13.83 34.15
C ILE A 499 -21.31 15.24 33.71
N LEU A 500 -21.24 16.24 34.59
CA LEU A 500 -21.53 17.63 34.24
C LEU A 500 -20.50 18.21 33.25
N CYS A 501 -19.21 17.94 33.44
CA CYS A 501 -18.15 18.33 32.51
C CYS A 501 -18.34 17.65 31.14
N PHE A 502 -18.67 16.37 31.11
CA PHE A 502 -18.95 15.61 29.89
C PHE A 502 -20.16 16.18 29.13
N PHE A 503 -21.27 16.49 29.82
CA PHE A 503 -22.44 17.14 29.21
C PHE A 503 -22.17 18.60 28.77
N ALA A 504 -21.27 19.32 29.44
CA ALA A 504 -20.86 20.67 29.03
C ALA A 504 -19.94 20.63 27.80
N TRP A 505 -19.04 19.65 27.72
CA TRP A 505 -18.16 19.39 26.58
C TRP A 505 -18.96 18.93 25.36
N MET A 506 -19.84 17.95 25.51
CA MET A 506 -20.72 17.43 24.45
C MET A 506 -21.72 18.46 23.92
N ARG A 507 -21.95 19.57 24.63
CA ARG A 507 -22.74 20.73 24.15
C ARG A 507 -21.91 21.80 23.43
N ARG A 508 -20.58 21.70 23.42
CA ARG A 508 -19.68 22.56 22.64
C ARG A 508 -19.23 21.83 21.38
N ALA A 509 -20.12 21.76 20.39
CA ALA A 509 -19.72 21.37 19.03
C ALA A 509 -18.61 22.32 18.53
N PRO A 510 -17.57 21.83 17.83
CA PRO A 510 -16.49 22.67 17.35
C PRO A 510 -17.03 23.67 16.32
N SER A 511 -16.83 24.95 16.60
CA SER A 511 -17.06 26.04 15.65
C SER A 511 -15.98 25.97 14.57
N VAL A 512 -16.36 25.65 13.34
CA VAL A 512 -15.47 25.77 12.18
C VAL A 512 -15.05 27.23 12.07
N THR A 513 -13.76 27.51 12.18
CA THR A 513 -13.23 28.88 12.07
C THR A 513 -13.29 29.36 10.63
N ALA A 514 -13.38 30.68 10.42
CA ALA A 514 -13.39 31.27 9.08
C ALA A 514 -12.17 30.85 8.24
N SER A 515 -10.99 30.81 8.87
CA SER A 515 -9.75 30.33 8.25
C SER A 515 -9.80 28.85 7.87
N ALA A 516 -10.34 27.97 8.72
CA ALA A 516 -10.48 26.54 8.40
C ALA A 516 -11.49 26.30 7.27
N LEU A 517 -12.57 27.09 7.20
CA LEU A 517 -13.54 27.04 6.11
C LEU A 517 -12.90 27.47 4.79
N LEU A 518 -12.21 28.61 4.77
CA LEU A 518 -11.60 29.14 3.55
C LEU A 518 -10.43 28.29 3.06
N HIS A 519 -9.49 27.91 3.92
CA HIS A 519 -8.37 27.03 3.55
C HIS A 519 -8.84 25.69 2.94
N ASN A 520 -9.94 25.11 3.42
CA ASN A 520 -10.51 23.90 2.83
C ASN A 520 -11.17 24.17 1.46
N ALA A 521 -11.81 25.33 1.29
CA ALA A 521 -12.38 25.75 0.01
C ALA A 521 -11.30 26.14 -1.02
N GLU A 522 -10.17 26.71 -0.59
CA GLU A 522 -8.99 26.97 -1.42
C GLU A 522 -8.31 25.66 -1.84
N ARG A 523 -8.19 24.68 -0.93
CA ARG A 523 -7.74 23.32 -1.28
C ARG A 523 -8.68 22.66 -2.31
N TRP A 524 -9.98 22.96 -2.27
CA TRP A 524 -10.93 22.50 -3.28
C TRP A 524 -10.72 23.22 -4.63
N ASP A 525 -10.62 24.56 -4.64
CA ASP A 525 -10.34 25.38 -5.84
C ASP A 525 -9.02 24.97 -6.51
N ALA A 526 -8.02 24.55 -5.71
CA ALA A 526 -6.71 24.09 -6.16
C ALA A 526 -6.64 22.58 -6.51
N ALA A 527 -7.72 21.79 -6.33
CA ALA A 527 -7.72 20.33 -6.48
C ALA A 527 -7.71 19.83 -7.94
N SER A 528 -6.97 20.49 -8.83
CA SER A 528 -6.75 20.04 -10.21
C SER A 528 -5.89 18.78 -10.23
N GLN A 529 -6.47 17.67 -10.72
CA GLN A 529 -5.80 16.37 -10.79
C GLN A 529 -4.51 16.43 -11.65
N PRO A 530 -3.32 16.14 -11.08
CA PRO A 530 -2.08 16.09 -11.85
C PRO A 530 -2.05 14.83 -12.72
N GLY A 531 -2.36 14.99 -14.01
CA GLY A 531 -2.28 13.92 -15.01
C GLY A 531 -3.01 14.28 -16.31
N GLU A 532 -4.26 14.73 -16.20
CA GLU A 532 -5.10 15.09 -17.35
C GLU A 532 -5.64 16.52 -17.26
N SER A 533 -5.40 17.31 -18.30
CA SER A 533 -6.16 18.55 -18.55
C SER A 533 -7.60 18.17 -18.91
N ARG A 534 -8.57 18.77 -18.24
CA ARG A 534 -10.02 18.61 -18.46
C ARG A 534 -10.69 19.98 -18.40
N VAL A 535 -11.90 20.09 -18.94
CA VAL A 535 -12.64 21.36 -18.96
C VAL A 535 -13.63 21.40 -17.81
N ILE A 536 -13.39 22.28 -16.85
CA ILE A 536 -14.36 22.65 -15.82
C ILE A 536 -15.42 23.53 -16.47
N TYR A 537 -16.67 23.06 -16.47
CA TYR A 537 -17.85 23.83 -16.83
C TYR A 537 -18.58 24.26 -15.56
N GLN A 538 -18.75 25.56 -15.39
CA GLN A 538 -19.51 26.13 -14.26
C GLN A 538 -20.54 27.10 -14.79
N LYS A 539 -21.81 26.90 -14.45
CA LYS A 539 -22.90 27.82 -14.77
C LYS A 539 -23.29 28.58 -13.51
N VAL A 540 -23.13 29.90 -13.52
CA VAL A 540 -23.47 30.78 -12.39
C VAL A 540 -24.63 31.71 -12.74
N ARG A 541 -25.41 32.07 -11.72
CA ARG A 541 -26.37 33.18 -11.75
C ARG A 541 -25.76 34.36 -11.02
N ILE A 542 -25.76 35.54 -11.63
CA ILE A 542 -25.39 36.80 -10.99
C ILE A 542 -26.65 37.66 -10.94
N GLN A 543 -27.12 37.96 -9.73
CA GLN A 543 -28.34 38.71 -9.44
C GLN A 543 -27.96 40.05 -8.81
N THR A 544 -28.48 41.13 -9.38
CA THR A 544 -28.32 42.51 -8.90
C THR A 544 -29.69 43.12 -8.64
N PRO A 545 -29.81 44.27 -7.93
CA PRO A 545 -31.11 44.88 -7.62
C PRO A 545 -31.88 45.38 -8.85
N ARG A 546 -31.28 45.35 -10.06
CA ARG A 546 -31.90 45.79 -11.32
C ARG A 546 -32.10 44.68 -12.35
N ARG A 547 -31.29 43.61 -12.32
CA ARG A 547 -31.30 42.52 -13.31
C ARG A 547 -30.57 41.29 -12.77
N ALA A 548 -31.04 40.10 -13.13
CA ALA A 548 -30.29 38.84 -13.00
C ALA A 548 -29.80 38.36 -14.37
N ILE A 549 -28.63 37.74 -14.41
CA ILE A 549 -28.01 37.12 -15.59
C ILE A 549 -27.55 35.70 -15.27
N GLU A 550 -27.46 34.84 -16.28
CA GLU A 550 -26.85 33.52 -16.18
C GLU A 550 -25.64 33.45 -17.11
N ARG A 551 -24.49 32.99 -16.58
CA ARG A 551 -23.22 32.93 -17.29
C ARG A 551 -22.67 31.50 -17.25
N ALA A 552 -22.34 30.96 -18.43
CA ALA A 552 -21.51 29.78 -18.55
C ALA A 552 -20.04 30.19 -18.52
N ILE A 553 -19.24 29.50 -17.71
CA ILE A 553 -17.80 29.69 -17.54
C ILE A 553 -17.13 28.35 -17.89
N TYR A 554 -16.10 28.40 -18.72
CA TYR A 554 -15.29 27.24 -19.10
C TYR A 554 -13.84 27.50 -18.70
N ARG A 555 -13.24 26.60 -17.91
CA ARG A 555 -11.85 26.70 -17.43
C ARG A 555 -11.10 25.40 -17.74
N ASP A 556 -9.83 25.49 -18.11
CA ASP A 556 -8.93 24.33 -18.17
C ASP A 556 -8.42 24.01 -16.76
N SER A 557 -8.63 22.79 -16.28
CA SER A 557 -8.13 22.34 -14.96
C SER A 557 -6.61 22.46 -14.84
N ALA A 558 -5.87 22.27 -15.94
CA ALA A 558 -4.42 22.40 -15.95
C ALA A 558 -3.93 23.86 -16.15
N GLY A 559 -4.85 24.82 -16.34
CA GLY A 559 -4.52 26.24 -16.52
C GLY A 559 -3.73 26.60 -17.78
N ARG A 560 -3.54 25.66 -18.72
CA ARG A 560 -2.70 25.82 -19.92
C ARG A 560 -3.44 26.56 -21.03
N ARG A 561 -4.74 26.30 -21.20
CA ARG A 561 -5.58 26.87 -22.27
C ARG A 561 -6.52 27.95 -21.75
N ARG A 562 -6.58 29.09 -22.45
CA ARG A 562 -7.45 30.22 -22.12
C ARG A 562 -8.76 30.18 -22.93
N PRO A 563 -9.93 30.38 -22.32
CA PRO A 563 -11.18 30.51 -23.05
C PRO A 563 -11.18 31.79 -23.90
N LYS A 564 -11.71 31.74 -25.13
CA LYS A 564 -11.81 32.92 -25.99
C LYS A 564 -12.71 33.97 -25.32
N ARG A 565 -12.25 35.22 -25.28
CA ARG A 565 -13.04 36.36 -24.79
C ARG A 565 -14.23 36.62 -25.69
N GLN A 566 -15.42 36.18 -25.27
CA GLN A 566 -16.68 36.53 -25.91
C GLN A 566 -17.00 38.03 -25.68
N PRO A 567 -17.53 38.76 -26.68
CA PRO A 567 -17.96 40.14 -26.49
C PRO A 567 -19.16 40.19 -25.53
N LEU A 568 -19.03 40.95 -24.44
CA LEU A 568 -20.10 41.19 -23.48
C LEU A 568 -21.07 42.26 -24.00
N SER A 569 -22.34 42.20 -23.59
CA SER A 569 -23.25 43.33 -23.71
C SER A 569 -22.71 44.54 -22.94
N PRO A 570 -22.95 45.80 -23.38
CA PRO A 570 -22.61 46.99 -22.60
C PRO A 570 -23.20 46.99 -21.18
N GLU A 571 -24.33 46.32 -20.97
CA GLU A 571 -24.93 46.14 -19.63
C GLU A 571 -24.18 45.12 -18.78
N ASP A 572 -23.82 43.97 -19.36
CA ASP A 572 -23.11 42.91 -18.64
C ASP A 572 -21.67 43.36 -18.31
N GLY A 573 -21.08 44.22 -19.15
CA GLY A 573 -19.83 44.93 -18.87
C GLY A 573 -19.90 45.81 -17.62
N GLN A 574 -21.02 46.52 -17.37
CA GLN A 574 -21.19 47.29 -16.12
C GLN A 574 -21.28 46.39 -14.88
N ILE A 575 -21.80 45.16 -15.01
CA ILE A 575 -21.83 44.20 -13.90
C ILE A 575 -20.42 43.64 -13.65
N ARG A 576 -19.68 43.30 -14.71
CA ARG A 576 -18.25 42.94 -14.64
C ARG A 576 -17.43 44.03 -13.93
N ASP A 577 -17.61 45.29 -14.32
CA ASP A 577 -16.79 46.38 -13.82
C ASP A 577 -17.10 46.72 -12.34
N ARG A 578 -18.35 46.53 -11.89
CA ARG A 578 -18.70 46.57 -10.46
C ARG A 578 -18.14 45.39 -9.66
N LEU A 579 -18.16 44.19 -10.22
CA LEU A 579 -17.54 43.02 -9.57
C LEU A 579 -16.02 43.17 -9.47
N ALA A 580 -15.36 43.74 -10.49
CA ALA A 580 -13.94 44.04 -10.47
C ALA A 580 -13.56 45.11 -9.42
N LEU A 581 -14.43 46.11 -9.19
CA LEU A 581 -14.26 47.08 -8.08
C LEU A 581 -14.32 46.38 -6.72
N ALA A 582 -15.20 45.39 -6.56
CA ALA A 582 -15.28 44.51 -5.39
C ALA A 582 -14.18 43.41 -5.35
N GLY A 583 -13.21 43.41 -6.26
CA GLY A 583 -12.16 42.38 -6.35
C GLY A 583 -12.63 41.00 -6.83
N VAL A 584 -13.91 40.85 -7.20
CA VAL A 584 -14.49 39.59 -7.68
C VAL A 584 -14.13 39.34 -9.14
N ASN A 585 -13.41 38.26 -9.40
CA ASN A 585 -13.01 37.88 -10.76
C ASN A 585 -14.21 37.41 -11.59
N TRP A 586 -14.49 38.09 -12.71
CA TRP A 586 -15.60 37.79 -13.63
C TRP A 586 -15.60 36.38 -14.23
N ASP A 587 -14.41 35.78 -14.38
CA ASP A 587 -14.24 34.43 -14.91
C ASP A 587 -13.99 33.38 -13.80
N GLN A 588 -13.94 33.81 -12.52
CA GLN A 588 -13.89 32.96 -11.32
C GLN A 588 -14.68 33.56 -10.14
N PRO A 589 -15.99 33.87 -10.30
CA PRO A 589 -16.71 34.73 -9.35
C PRO A 589 -17.05 34.08 -8.00
N LEU A 590 -16.81 32.77 -7.86
CA LEU A 590 -16.99 31.99 -6.63
C LEU A 590 -15.66 31.50 -6.04
N SER A 591 -14.51 31.97 -6.50
CA SER A 591 -13.22 31.46 -6.00
C SER A 591 -12.96 31.85 -4.54
N ALA A 592 -12.54 30.87 -3.74
CA ALA A 592 -12.18 31.02 -2.33
C ALA A 592 -10.99 31.96 -2.14
N THR A 593 -9.94 31.81 -2.96
CA THR A 593 -8.75 32.67 -2.92
C THR A 593 -9.11 34.13 -3.21
N SER A 594 -10.03 34.39 -4.16
CA SER A 594 -10.51 35.75 -4.42
C SER A 594 -11.41 36.35 -3.32
N TYR A 595 -11.84 35.53 -2.35
CA TYR A 595 -12.51 35.99 -1.13
C TYR A 595 -11.48 36.28 -0.03
N GLU A 596 -10.52 35.39 0.18
CA GLU A 596 -9.47 35.58 1.19
C GLU A 596 -8.52 36.74 0.83
N GLU A 597 -8.17 36.92 -0.45
CA GLU A 597 -7.42 38.09 -0.92
C GLU A 597 -8.13 39.42 -0.62
N TRP A 598 -9.46 39.45 -0.54
CA TRP A 598 -10.21 40.64 -0.10
C TRP A 598 -10.24 40.72 1.44
N ARG A 599 -10.68 39.65 2.11
CA ARG A 599 -10.79 39.56 3.58
C ARG A 599 -9.46 39.89 4.30
N ALA A 600 -8.32 39.44 3.76
CA ALA A 600 -6.99 39.69 4.31
C ALA A 600 -6.51 41.15 4.13
N ARG A 601 -7.10 41.94 3.24
CA ARG A 601 -6.85 43.40 3.13
C ARG A 601 -7.64 44.19 4.17
N GLU A 602 -8.75 43.65 4.68
CA GLU A 602 -9.66 44.36 5.59
C GLU A 602 -9.20 44.34 7.06
N GLN A 603 -8.53 45.42 7.47
CA GLN A 603 -8.14 45.63 8.85
C GLN A 603 -9.37 45.84 9.76
N GLY A 604 -9.53 44.95 10.74
CA GLY A 604 -10.64 44.99 11.70
C GLY A 604 -11.94 44.33 11.21
N SER A 605 -11.87 43.51 10.16
CA SER A 605 -12.96 42.64 9.73
C SER A 605 -13.47 41.73 10.87
N ARG A 606 -14.75 41.32 10.78
CA ARG A 606 -15.33 40.34 11.70
C ARG A 606 -16.02 39.23 10.92
N ASP A 607 -15.70 38.00 11.30
CA ASP A 607 -16.22 36.79 10.69
C ASP A 607 -17.28 36.11 11.57
N VAL A 608 -18.33 35.62 10.94
CA VAL A 608 -19.32 34.74 11.55
C VAL A 608 -19.57 33.57 10.60
N VAL A 609 -19.25 32.35 11.03
CA VAL A 609 -19.57 31.11 10.29
C VAL A 609 -20.89 30.57 10.81
N VAL A 610 -21.86 30.37 9.91
CA VAL A 610 -23.20 29.86 10.21
C VAL A 610 -23.44 28.57 9.42
N ARG A 611 -23.90 27.52 10.12
CA ARG A 611 -24.50 26.34 9.48
C ARG A 611 -25.94 26.66 9.08
N ALA A 612 -26.27 26.50 7.80
CA ALA A 612 -27.64 26.56 7.31
C ALA A 612 -28.26 25.15 7.23
N ASP A 613 -29.59 25.05 7.35
CA ASP A 613 -30.37 23.80 7.51
C ASP A 613 -30.37 22.83 6.31
N ARG A 614 -29.37 22.91 5.42
CA ARG A 614 -29.24 22.13 4.18
C ARG A 614 -27.82 21.60 3.91
N GLY A 615 -26.96 21.53 4.94
CA GLY A 615 -25.57 21.10 4.79
C GLY A 615 -24.71 22.11 4.03
N LEU A 616 -24.94 23.40 4.29
CA LEU A 616 -24.15 24.51 3.77
C LEU A 616 -23.51 25.28 4.94
N LEU A 617 -22.26 25.67 4.79
CA LEU A 617 -21.55 26.57 5.67
C LEU A 617 -21.45 27.94 5.00
N THR A 618 -22.03 28.96 5.62
CA THR A 618 -21.91 30.35 5.16
C THR A 618 -21.00 31.10 6.12
N LEU A 619 -19.83 31.50 5.62
CA LEU A 619 -19.01 32.55 6.23
C LEU A 619 -19.61 33.91 5.88
N THR A 620 -19.76 34.78 6.86
CA THR A 620 -20.12 36.19 6.70
C THR A 620 -18.99 37.04 7.26
N THR A 621 -18.38 37.87 6.41
CA THR A 621 -17.30 38.80 6.79
C THR A 621 -17.82 40.23 6.66
N THR A 622 -17.97 40.92 7.80
CA THR A 622 -18.31 42.36 7.80
C THR A 622 -17.03 43.19 7.67
N ALA A 623 -17.01 44.12 6.71
CA ALA A 623 -15.89 44.98 6.41
C ALA A 623 -16.21 46.41 6.88
N PRO A 624 -15.84 46.82 8.11
CA PRO A 624 -16.15 48.15 8.61
C PRO A 624 -15.31 49.24 7.92
N SER A 625 -14.13 48.88 7.40
CA SER A 625 -13.09 49.78 6.89
C SER A 625 -13.18 50.00 5.37
N ASP A 626 -13.63 48.99 4.62
CA ASP A 626 -13.82 49.06 3.16
C ASP A 626 -14.77 50.21 2.77
N PRO A 627 -14.35 51.14 1.87
CA PRO A 627 -15.16 52.30 1.47
C PRO A 627 -16.30 51.96 0.50
N GLN A 628 -16.32 50.78 -0.11
CA GLN A 628 -17.29 50.37 -1.14
C GLN A 628 -18.15 49.18 -0.68
N ILE A 629 -17.55 48.17 -0.05
CA ILE A 629 -18.23 46.99 0.48
C ILE A 629 -18.60 47.21 1.95
N ARG A 630 -19.77 46.73 2.36
CA ARG A 630 -20.23 46.69 3.76
C ARG A 630 -20.00 45.33 4.41
N GLN A 631 -20.30 44.29 3.65
CA GLN A 631 -20.26 42.89 4.07
C GLN A 631 -20.16 42.01 2.82
N GLU A 632 -19.45 40.89 2.92
CA GLU A 632 -19.64 39.78 1.99
C GLU A 632 -20.03 38.49 2.71
N THR A 633 -20.64 37.55 1.99
CA THR A 633 -20.82 36.18 2.45
C THR A 633 -20.25 35.19 1.44
N PHE A 634 -19.60 34.14 1.93
CA PHE A 634 -19.08 33.02 1.14
C PHE A 634 -19.73 31.73 1.61
N THR A 635 -20.37 30.98 0.71
CA THR A 635 -21.13 29.78 1.05
C THR A 635 -20.57 28.55 0.34
N VAL A 636 -20.18 27.56 1.14
CA VAL A 636 -19.64 26.28 0.70
C VAL A 636 -20.54 25.12 1.12
N ARG A 637 -20.45 24.00 0.41
CA ARG A 637 -21.11 22.75 0.80
C ARG A 637 -20.33 22.06 1.93
N GLU A 638 -21.02 21.59 2.96
CA GLU A 638 -20.39 21.04 4.17
C GLU A 638 -19.68 19.69 3.94
N SER A 639 -20.03 18.95 2.89
CA SER A 639 -19.46 17.63 2.58
C SER A 639 -18.09 17.64 1.89
N ASP A 640 -17.76 18.71 1.17
CA ASP A 640 -16.60 18.78 0.27
C ASP A 640 -15.96 20.18 0.18
N PHE A 641 -16.52 21.18 0.87
CA PHE A 641 -16.09 22.59 0.84
C PHE A 641 -16.19 23.27 -0.54
N HIS A 642 -16.94 22.69 -1.48
CA HIS A 642 -17.21 23.28 -2.81
C HIS A 642 -17.89 24.66 -2.70
N PRO A 643 -17.33 25.73 -3.30
CA PRO A 643 -17.96 27.06 -3.35
C PRO A 643 -19.24 27.10 -4.22
N VAL A 644 -20.40 27.23 -3.57
CA VAL A 644 -21.72 27.25 -4.23
C VAL A 644 -22.37 28.63 -4.30
N GLY A 645 -21.88 29.62 -3.55
CA GLY A 645 -22.40 30.99 -3.61
C GLY A 645 -21.55 32.05 -2.92
N ARG A 646 -21.61 33.28 -3.42
CA ARG A 646 -20.97 34.48 -2.86
C ARG A 646 -21.96 35.64 -2.92
N THR A 647 -21.96 36.52 -1.92
CA THR A 647 -22.81 37.71 -1.89
C THR A 647 -21.99 38.92 -1.51
N VAL A 648 -22.13 40.01 -2.25
CA VAL A 648 -21.42 41.28 -2.03
C VAL A 648 -22.43 42.37 -1.71
N GLU A 649 -22.39 42.93 -0.51
CA GLU A 649 -23.24 44.07 -0.13
C GLU A 649 -22.50 45.39 -0.34
N LEU A 650 -22.77 46.07 -1.47
CA LEU A 650 -22.19 47.36 -1.79
C LEU A 650 -22.94 48.51 -1.10
N ARG A 651 -22.19 49.46 -0.55
CA ARG A 651 -22.71 50.60 0.25
C ARG A 651 -23.53 51.60 -0.57
N ASP A 652 -23.29 51.69 -1.88
CA ASP A 652 -23.91 52.63 -2.81
C ASP A 652 -24.85 51.97 -3.82
N ALA A 653 -24.56 50.74 -4.24
CA ALA A 653 -25.24 50.03 -5.32
C ALA A 653 -26.14 48.86 -4.86
N GLY A 654 -26.10 48.48 -3.58
CA GLY A 654 -26.87 47.37 -3.01
C GLY A 654 -26.25 45.99 -3.25
N THR A 655 -27.02 44.95 -2.95
CA THR A 655 -26.52 43.57 -2.89
C THR A 655 -26.39 42.92 -4.28
N ILE A 656 -25.24 42.32 -4.55
CA ILE A 656 -25.02 41.41 -5.68
C ILE A 656 -24.92 39.98 -5.13
N GLU A 657 -25.81 39.10 -5.58
CA GLU A 657 -25.84 37.68 -5.23
C GLU A 657 -25.28 36.85 -6.39
N ILE A 658 -24.37 35.93 -6.10
CA ILE A 658 -23.74 35.02 -7.05
C ILE A 658 -24.01 33.60 -6.56
N ALA A 659 -24.70 32.80 -7.36
CA ALA A 659 -25.07 31.42 -7.00
C ALA A 659 -24.73 30.46 -8.14
N GLU A 660 -24.22 29.28 -7.81
CA GLU A 660 -24.03 28.21 -8.79
C GLU A 660 -25.38 27.60 -9.21
N LEU A 661 -25.53 27.34 -10.50
CA LEU A 661 -26.67 26.63 -11.09
C LEU A 661 -26.28 25.23 -11.61
N ASN A 662 -25.03 25.03 -12.02
CA ASN A 662 -24.49 23.72 -12.38
C ASN A 662 -22.95 23.72 -12.36
N TYR A 663 -22.35 22.56 -12.12
CA TYR A 663 -20.91 22.31 -12.17
C TYR A 663 -20.63 20.91 -12.75
N ASP A 664 -19.88 20.84 -13.85
CA ASP A 664 -19.45 19.60 -14.50
C ASP A 664 -17.95 19.63 -14.81
N VAL A 665 -17.28 18.48 -14.71
CA VAL A 665 -15.90 18.30 -15.21
C VAL A 665 -15.96 17.47 -16.49
N LEU A 666 -15.76 18.13 -17.63
CA LEU A 666 -15.93 17.56 -18.96
C LEU A 666 -14.57 17.13 -19.56
N PRO A 667 -14.51 15.98 -20.25
CA PRO A 667 -13.36 15.68 -21.11
C PRO A 667 -13.32 16.64 -22.30
N TRP A 668 -12.13 16.94 -22.83
CA TRP A 668 -11.99 17.82 -24.00
C TRP A 668 -12.83 17.40 -25.20
N SER A 669 -13.04 16.09 -25.40
CA SER A 669 -13.88 15.53 -26.46
C SER A 669 -15.39 15.87 -26.36
N ALA A 670 -15.85 16.35 -25.20
CA ALA A 670 -17.22 16.83 -25.01
C ALA A 670 -17.37 18.35 -25.21
N VAL A 671 -16.28 19.07 -25.49
CA VAL A 671 -16.23 20.53 -25.56
C VAL A 671 -15.76 20.96 -26.96
N ASN A 672 -16.36 22.01 -27.51
CA ASN A 672 -16.03 22.48 -28.85
C ASN A 672 -14.74 23.34 -28.83
N ASP A 673 -13.72 22.93 -29.59
CA ASP A 673 -12.41 23.62 -29.69
C ASP A 673 -12.50 25.13 -30.00
N SER A 674 -13.58 25.57 -30.65
CA SER A 674 -13.82 26.99 -30.92
C SER A 674 -13.96 27.85 -29.65
N LEU A 675 -14.20 27.26 -28.48
CA LEU A 675 -14.32 27.96 -27.20
C LEU A 675 -12.98 28.40 -26.59
N PHE A 676 -11.84 27.84 -27.00
CA PHE A 676 -10.51 28.15 -26.46
C PHE A 676 -9.59 28.77 -27.51
N GLU A 677 -8.60 29.56 -27.08
CA GLU A 677 -7.61 30.13 -28.00
C GLU A 677 -6.74 29.00 -28.61
N PRO A 678 -6.53 28.96 -29.95
CA PRO A 678 -5.72 27.90 -30.57
C PRO A 678 -4.26 27.95 -30.09
N GLU A 679 -3.64 26.79 -29.93
CA GLU A 679 -2.21 26.69 -29.62
C GLU A 679 -1.38 27.27 -30.77
N ALA A 680 -0.85 28.47 -30.56
CA ALA A 680 -0.09 29.20 -31.56
C ALA A 680 1.28 28.55 -31.79
N ALA A 681 1.49 27.99 -32.98
CA ALA A 681 2.76 27.39 -33.37
C ALA A 681 3.86 28.46 -33.44
N LEU A 682 4.70 28.53 -32.40
CA LEU A 682 5.79 29.50 -32.30
C LEU A 682 6.96 29.10 -33.21
N SER A 683 6.95 29.63 -34.43
CA SER A 683 8.09 29.57 -35.35
C SER A 683 8.32 30.91 -36.06
N GLY A 684 9.40 31.58 -35.68
CA GLY A 684 10.16 32.49 -36.55
C GLY A 684 9.46 33.73 -37.13
N ALA A 685 9.07 34.70 -36.30
CA ALA A 685 8.87 36.08 -36.75
C ALA A 685 9.52 37.07 -35.76
N ARG A 686 10.32 38.02 -36.27
CA ARG A 686 11.13 38.95 -35.46
C ARG A 686 10.62 40.38 -35.63
N ALA A 687 10.09 40.97 -34.55
CA ALA A 687 9.66 42.37 -34.50
C ALA A 687 10.31 43.10 -33.30
N PRO A 688 10.57 44.42 -33.37
CA PRO A 688 11.40 45.12 -32.39
C PRO A 688 10.66 45.62 -31.14
N ILE A 689 11.02 45.04 -29.99
CA ILE A 689 11.26 45.65 -28.67
C ILE A 689 10.58 47.00 -28.36
N HIS A 690 9.75 47.03 -27.30
CA HIS A 690 9.93 47.94 -26.15
C HIS A 690 9.48 47.22 -24.84
N PRO A 691 9.95 47.62 -23.64
CA PRO A 691 10.26 46.63 -22.59
C PRO A 691 9.30 46.58 -21.39
N SER A 692 8.96 45.37 -20.92
CA SER A 692 8.93 44.99 -19.49
C SER A 692 8.73 43.47 -19.29
N LEU A 693 9.39 42.93 -18.25
CA LEU A 693 9.12 41.64 -17.57
C LEU A 693 8.94 40.38 -18.46
N SER A 694 10.07 39.79 -18.87
CA SER A 694 10.13 38.44 -19.42
C SER A 694 10.01 37.36 -18.34
N ILE A 695 8.99 36.50 -18.43
CA ILE A 695 8.90 35.26 -17.63
C ILE A 695 9.97 34.28 -18.15
N HIS A 696 10.87 33.83 -17.27
CA HIS A 696 11.78 32.74 -17.59
C HIS A 696 11.04 31.39 -17.54
N VAL A 697 11.23 30.57 -18.57
CA VAL A 697 11.02 29.12 -18.42
C VAL A 697 12.22 28.58 -17.64
N PRO A 698 12.02 27.80 -16.55
CA PRO A 698 13.14 27.20 -15.83
C PRO A 698 13.95 26.27 -16.75
N ALA A 699 15.27 26.40 -16.71
CA ALA A 699 16.17 25.37 -17.23
C ALA A 699 16.08 24.12 -16.35
N PRO A 700 16.37 22.91 -16.89
CA PRO A 700 16.55 21.72 -16.06
C PRO A 700 17.64 21.96 -15.01
N LEU A 701 17.44 21.42 -13.81
CA LEU A 701 18.37 21.62 -12.70
C LEU A 701 19.70 20.92 -12.99
N THR A 702 20.80 21.59 -12.66
CA THR A 702 22.14 21.00 -12.75
C THR A 702 22.35 19.95 -11.65
N ASP A 703 23.23 18.97 -11.89
CA ASP A 703 23.54 17.94 -10.89
C ASP A 703 23.97 18.52 -9.55
N ALA A 704 24.71 19.64 -9.54
CA ALA A 704 25.11 20.33 -8.31
C ALA A 704 23.92 20.93 -7.53
N GLN A 705 22.87 21.39 -8.23
CA GLN A 705 21.63 21.85 -7.58
C GLN A 705 20.81 20.67 -7.03
N LEU A 706 20.82 19.52 -7.70
CA LEU A 706 20.16 18.30 -7.23
C LEU A 706 20.93 17.63 -6.07
N ASP A 707 22.27 17.68 -6.08
CA ASP A 707 23.12 17.24 -4.97
C ASP A 707 22.91 18.13 -3.73
N MET A 708 22.88 19.46 -3.91
CA MET A 708 22.53 20.42 -2.85
C MET A 708 21.14 20.15 -2.26
N ALA A 709 20.12 19.96 -3.11
CA ALA A 709 18.75 19.73 -2.67
C ALA A 709 18.59 18.40 -1.92
N GLU A 710 19.29 17.33 -2.34
CA GLU A 710 19.24 16.05 -1.62
C GLU A 710 19.94 16.13 -0.26
N LEU A 711 21.13 16.73 -0.19
CA LEU A 711 21.85 16.91 1.07
C LEU A 711 21.07 17.80 2.04
N SER A 712 20.51 18.90 1.56
CA SER A 712 19.69 19.81 2.36
C SER A 712 18.39 19.13 2.86
N ALA A 713 17.74 18.31 2.03
CA ALA A 713 16.57 17.52 2.44
C ALA A 713 16.91 16.49 3.53
N ARG A 714 18.00 15.73 3.35
CA ARG A 714 18.49 14.76 4.35
C ARG A 714 18.84 15.43 5.67
N LEU A 715 19.44 16.61 5.62
CA LEU A 715 19.83 17.40 6.80
C LEU A 715 18.59 17.93 7.57
N VAL A 716 17.54 18.36 6.85
CA VAL A 716 16.25 18.70 7.48
C VAL A 716 15.58 17.48 8.12
N LEU A 717 15.60 16.30 7.47
CA LEU A 717 15.06 15.07 8.06
C LEU A 717 15.83 14.64 9.32
N ASN A 718 17.16 14.66 9.27
CA ASN A 718 18.05 14.32 10.39
C ASN A 718 17.78 15.21 11.62
N ARG A 719 17.69 16.53 11.44
CA ARG A 719 17.37 17.48 12.52
C ARG A 719 15.97 17.33 13.12
N LEU A 720 15.07 16.60 12.46
CA LEU A 720 13.72 16.31 12.91
C LEU A 720 13.55 14.87 13.41
N ASP A 721 14.64 14.09 13.50
CA ASP A 721 14.66 12.65 13.84
C ASP A 721 13.82 11.79 12.88
N ALA A 722 13.58 12.28 11.66
CA ALA A 722 12.68 11.69 10.67
C ALA A 722 13.38 10.72 9.71
N ASP A 723 14.70 10.54 9.87
CA ASP A 723 15.47 9.42 9.34
C ASP A 723 15.35 8.15 10.22
N ASN A 724 14.78 8.27 11.42
CA ASN A 724 14.71 7.20 12.41
C ASN A 724 13.29 6.69 12.61
N GLY A 725 13.05 5.40 12.31
CA GLY A 725 11.78 4.70 12.53
C GLY A 725 10.64 5.06 11.55
N GLU A 726 10.57 6.30 11.06
CA GLU A 726 9.59 6.75 10.07
C GLU A 726 9.88 6.20 8.66
N ARG A 727 8.83 5.94 7.88
CA ARG A 727 8.95 5.42 6.51
C ARG A 727 9.08 6.56 5.51
N ILE A 728 10.25 7.20 5.47
CA ILE A 728 10.57 8.31 4.57
C ILE A 728 11.62 7.91 3.51
N GLU A 729 11.36 8.23 2.25
CA GLU A 729 12.20 7.96 1.08
C GLU A 729 12.56 9.27 0.35
N VAL A 730 13.82 9.44 -0.05
CA VAL A 730 14.31 10.63 -0.77
C VAL A 730 14.67 10.25 -2.22
N VAL A 731 13.90 10.76 -3.18
CA VAL A 731 13.94 10.35 -4.60
C VAL A 731 14.28 11.56 -5.49
N ARG A 732 15.21 11.42 -6.45
CA ARG A 732 15.48 12.48 -7.44
C ARG A 732 14.50 12.44 -8.61
N THR A 733 14.20 13.61 -9.15
CA THR A 733 13.37 13.84 -10.34
C THR A 733 13.99 14.93 -11.19
N GLU A 734 13.59 15.05 -12.47
CA GLU A 734 14.07 16.12 -13.37
C GLU A 734 13.70 17.54 -12.88
N SER A 735 12.70 17.65 -11.99
CA SER A 735 12.21 18.91 -11.41
C SER A 735 12.75 19.22 -10.00
N GLY A 736 13.50 18.31 -9.36
CA GLY A 736 13.98 18.48 -7.99
C GLY A 736 14.12 17.17 -7.21
N VAL A 737 14.12 17.27 -5.89
CA VAL A 737 14.20 16.11 -4.97
C VAL A 737 12.86 15.94 -4.26
N GLN A 738 12.22 14.79 -4.45
CA GLN A 738 10.95 14.46 -3.82
C GLN A 738 11.19 13.67 -2.52
N VAL A 739 10.62 14.15 -1.41
CA VAL A 739 10.67 13.46 -0.11
C VAL A 739 9.31 12.85 0.17
N LYS A 740 9.20 11.53 0.03
CA LYS A 740 7.95 10.78 0.19
C LYS A 740 7.92 10.14 1.57
N GLY A 741 6.75 10.03 2.19
CA GLY A 741 6.65 9.22 3.40
C GLY A 741 5.25 9.09 3.98
N ILE A 742 5.13 8.21 4.97
CA ILE A 742 3.92 8.06 5.79
C ILE A 742 4.30 8.27 7.25
N VAL A 743 3.55 9.14 7.93
CA VAL A 743 3.72 9.51 9.34
C VAL A 743 2.41 9.35 10.10
N GLU A 744 2.47 9.30 11.43
CA GLU A 744 1.31 8.89 12.21
C GLU A 744 0.23 9.97 12.33
N THR A 745 0.63 11.24 12.46
CA THR A 745 -0.26 12.36 12.79
C THR A 745 -0.24 13.48 11.75
N ASP A 746 -1.31 14.28 11.72
CA ASP A 746 -1.39 15.46 10.84
C ASP A 746 -0.41 16.56 11.28
N GLU A 747 -0.14 16.62 12.58
CA GLU A 747 0.79 17.55 13.21
C GLU A 747 2.24 17.24 12.80
N ARG A 748 2.66 15.97 12.88
CA ARG A 748 4.00 15.53 12.45
C ARG A 748 4.20 15.72 10.95
N LYS A 749 3.16 15.47 10.14
CA LYS A 749 3.16 15.81 8.73
C LYS A 749 3.40 17.31 8.51
N GLN A 750 2.64 18.18 9.19
CA GLN A 750 2.76 19.62 9.03
C GLN A 750 4.12 20.16 9.47
N GLU A 751 4.73 19.60 10.52
CA GLU A 751 6.09 19.90 10.93
C GLU A 751 7.11 19.61 9.81
N LEU A 752 7.10 18.38 9.28
CA LEU A 752 8.02 17.94 8.22
C LEU A 752 7.78 18.72 6.92
N GLU A 753 6.53 18.90 6.49
CA GLU A 753 6.18 19.71 5.32
C GLU A 753 6.64 21.15 5.49
N THR A 754 6.46 21.77 6.66
CA THR A 754 6.86 23.17 6.90
C THR A 754 8.37 23.35 6.73
N GLN A 755 9.18 22.45 7.26
CA GLN A 755 10.65 22.56 7.16
C GLN A 755 11.16 22.17 5.76
N LEU A 756 10.58 21.16 5.12
CA LEU A 756 11.01 20.70 3.78
C LEU A 756 10.64 21.71 2.67
N HIS A 757 9.52 22.44 2.79
CA HIS A 757 9.18 23.51 1.84
C HIS A 757 10.15 24.73 1.91
N LEU A 758 10.96 24.86 2.96
CA LEU A 758 12.00 25.90 3.04
C LEU A 758 13.25 25.54 2.22
N VAL A 759 13.40 24.29 1.79
CA VAL A 759 14.58 23.83 1.04
C VAL A 759 14.38 24.02 -0.47
N PRO A 760 15.25 24.77 -1.17
CA PRO A 760 15.15 24.95 -2.61
C PRO A 760 15.17 23.63 -3.38
N HIS A 761 14.27 23.51 -4.36
CA HIS A 761 14.10 22.34 -5.23
C HIS A 761 13.69 21.04 -4.51
N VAL A 762 13.21 21.11 -3.26
CA VAL A 762 12.61 19.96 -2.56
C VAL A 762 11.08 19.99 -2.68
N ILE A 763 10.49 18.81 -2.86
CA ILE A 763 9.05 18.61 -2.98
C ILE A 763 8.64 17.55 -1.93
N PRO A 764 8.12 17.94 -0.75
CA PRO A 764 7.56 16.98 0.18
C PRO A 764 6.28 16.35 -0.38
N ALA A 765 6.12 15.06 -0.13
CA ALA A 765 5.00 14.22 -0.52
C ALA A 765 4.69 13.27 0.65
N ILE A 766 4.45 13.86 1.82
CA ILE A 766 4.25 13.18 3.09
C ILE A 766 2.74 13.06 3.35
N PHE A 767 2.31 11.90 3.86
CA PHE A 767 0.92 11.62 4.18
C PHE A 767 0.81 11.21 5.64
N SER A 768 -0.17 11.74 6.37
CA SER A 768 -0.55 11.15 7.65
C SER A 768 -1.39 9.88 7.42
N TYR A 769 -1.51 8.99 8.41
CA TYR A 769 -2.54 7.94 8.34
C TYR A 769 -3.94 8.53 8.17
N ARG A 770 -4.20 9.72 8.73
CA ARG A 770 -5.46 10.44 8.61
C ARG A 770 -5.71 11.02 7.22
N ASP A 771 -4.69 11.40 6.44
CA ASP A 771 -4.83 11.70 5.01
C ASP A 771 -5.27 10.45 4.22
N MET A 772 -4.74 9.28 4.57
CA MET A 772 -5.13 8.02 3.93
C MET A 772 -6.58 7.65 4.24
N ASP A 773 -7.05 7.88 5.48
CA ASP A 773 -8.45 7.66 5.86
C ASP A 773 -9.42 8.74 5.38
N ASN A 774 -8.99 10.00 5.27
CA ASN A 774 -9.76 11.05 4.61
C ASN A 774 -10.00 10.72 3.13
N ARG A 775 -9.04 10.06 2.45
CA ARG A 775 -9.20 9.51 1.09
C ARG A 775 -10.12 8.26 1.02
N ARG A 776 -10.54 7.68 2.16
CA ARG A 776 -11.40 6.48 2.26
C ARG A 776 -12.84 6.77 2.70
N GLY A 777 -13.19 8.05 2.87
CA GLY A 777 -14.33 8.57 3.67
C GLY A 777 -15.68 7.83 3.67
N ALA A 778 -15.77 6.73 4.43
CA ALA A 778 -16.94 6.30 5.23
C ALA A 778 -16.58 5.08 6.10
N ALA A 779 -17.23 4.97 7.27
CA ALA A 779 -17.21 3.84 8.21
C ALA A 779 -15.89 3.53 8.95
N SER A 780 -15.98 3.73 10.27
CA SER A 780 -15.30 3.11 11.42
C SER A 780 -13.82 3.38 11.70
N GLU A 781 -13.59 3.92 12.90
CA GLU A 781 -12.32 3.93 13.63
C GLU A 781 -12.01 2.51 14.13
N ILE A 782 -10.83 1.96 13.81
CA ILE A 782 -10.34 0.69 14.39
C ILE A 782 -9.20 1.02 15.36
N ASN A 783 -9.46 0.92 16.65
CA ASN A 783 -8.45 1.10 17.70
C ASN A 783 -7.60 -0.16 17.91
N SER A 784 -6.30 0.04 18.14
CA SER A 784 -5.33 -0.90 18.71
C SER A 784 -5.15 -2.25 18.00
N ILE A 785 -4.05 -2.36 17.24
CA ILE A 785 -3.47 -3.66 16.87
C ILE A 785 -2.70 -4.20 18.08
N GLN A 786 -3.27 -5.14 18.82
CA GLN A 786 -2.53 -5.92 19.83
C GLN A 786 -1.82 -7.11 19.16
N SER A 787 -0.60 -6.86 18.68
CA SER A 787 0.36 -7.93 18.39
C SER A 787 0.74 -8.64 19.69
N SER A 788 0.39 -9.92 19.82
CA SER A 788 0.86 -10.78 20.92
C SER A 788 1.61 -11.98 20.35
N SER A 789 2.79 -12.25 20.93
CA SER A 789 3.81 -13.13 20.38
C SER A 789 3.87 -14.50 21.06
N PHE A 790 4.70 -15.38 20.49
CA PHE A 790 4.97 -16.74 20.99
C PHE A 790 5.65 -16.74 22.36
N VAL A 791 5.59 -17.89 23.04
CA VAL A 791 6.42 -18.19 24.22
C VAL A 791 7.88 -18.37 23.78
N PRO A 792 8.85 -17.56 24.26
CA PRO A 792 10.26 -17.68 23.88
C PRO A 792 10.97 -18.82 24.64
N GLN A 793 12.05 -19.33 24.04
CA GLN A 793 13.06 -20.15 24.73
C GLN A 793 14.13 -19.24 25.34
N PRO A 794 14.77 -19.61 26.47
CA PRO A 794 15.70 -18.72 27.15
C PRO A 794 17.01 -18.52 26.37
N THR A 795 17.33 -17.26 26.08
CA THR A 795 18.52 -16.84 25.32
C THR A 795 19.84 -17.09 26.09
N PRO A 796 21.02 -17.09 25.44
CA PRO A 796 22.30 -17.23 26.13
C PRO A 796 22.51 -16.19 27.25
N LEU A 797 22.14 -14.93 26.99
CA LEU A 797 22.17 -13.86 27.99
C LEU A 797 21.18 -14.09 29.14
N GLU A 798 19.95 -14.55 28.85
CA GLU A 798 18.97 -14.91 29.89
C GLU A 798 19.44 -16.05 30.78
N GLN A 799 20.01 -17.11 30.20
CA GLN A 799 20.55 -18.24 30.94
C GLN A 799 21.68 -17.77 31.88
N TYR A 800 22.61 -16.96 31.37
CA TYR A 800 23.72 -16.40 32.14
C TYR A 800 23.24 -15.51 33.30
N LEU A 801 22.40 -14.51 33.02
CA LEU A 801 21.91 -13.57 34.03
C LEU A 801 20.98 -14.24 35.06
N ALA A 802 20.18 -15.23 34.66
CA ALA A 802 19.37 -16.02 35.59
C ALA A 802 20.23 -16.80 36.60
N THR A 803 21.36 -17.38 36.20
CA THR A 803 22.28 -18.03 37.17
C THR A 803 22.92 -17.03 38.14
N ARG A 804 22.96 -15.74 37.78
CA ARG A 804 23.43 -14.63 38.63
C ARG A 804 22.32 -13.96 39.45
N GLY A 805 21.09 -14.49 39.41
CA GLY A 805 19.97 -14.02 40.24
C GLY A 805 19.30 -12.73 39.78
N TRP A 806 19.46 -12.33 38.52
CA TRP A 806 18.74 -11.18 37.96
C TRP A 806 17.23 -11.50 37.78
N SER A 807 16.39 -10.48 37.93
CA SER A 807 14.95 -10.55 37.62
C SER A 807 14.71 -10.64 36.11
N ARG A 808 13.64 -11.32 35.70
CA ARG A 808 13.26 -11.43 34.27
C ARG A 808 13.06 -10.07 33.61
N ASP A 809 12.51 -9.11 34.33
CA ASP A 809 12.22 -7.77 33.81
C ASP A 809 13.52 -7.02 33.47
N ASN A 810 14.50 -7.04 34.38
CA ASN A 810 15.83 -6.45 34.16
C ASN A 810 16.59 -7.15 33.02
N ILE A 811 16.40 -8.47 32.87
CA ILE A 811 17.01 -9.26 31.79
C ILE A 811 16.39 -8.89 30.43
N GLY A 812 15.08 -8.69 30.37
CA GLY A 812 14.39 -8.19 29.17
C GLY A 812 14.86 -6.77 28.82
N GLU A 813 14.90 -5.88 29.81
CA GLU A 813 15.35 -4.49 29.64
C GLU A 813 16.79 -4.41 29.07
N ILE A 814 17.75 -5.13 29.66
CA ILE A 814 19.14 -5.09 29.19
C ILE A 814 19.33 -5.78 27.83
N SER A 815 18.53 -6.81 27.52
CA SER A 815 18.54 -7.46 26.19
C SER A 815 18.02 -6.51 25.11
N HIS A 816 16.98 -5.73 25.40
CA HIS A 816 16.50 -4.66 24.53
C HIS A 816 17.56 -3.55 24.35
N GLN A 817 18.15 -3.04 25.44
CA GLN A 817 19.17 -1.98 25.37
C GLN A 817 20.38 -2.36 24.51
N ILE A 818 20.88 -3.60 24.62
CA ILE A 818 21.97 -4.10 23.78
C ILE A 818 21.52 -4.23 22.31
N PHE A 819 20.32 -4.78 22.06
CA PHE A 819 19.79 -4.90 20.70
C PHE A 819 19.63 -3.55 20.00
N ASP A 820 18.94 -2.60 20.65
CA ASP A 820 18.62 -1.29 20.09
C ASP A 820 19.90 -0.46 19.85
N SER A 821 20.92 -0.62 20.72
CA SER A 821 22.25 -0.05 20.51
C SER A 821 22.93 -0.64 19.26
N SER A 822 22.97 -1.98 19.12
CA SER A 822 23.58 -2.64 17.95
C SER A 822 22.87 -2.29 16.64
N ALA A 823 21.54 -2.20 16.64
CA ALA A 823 20.74 -1.81 15.49
C ALA A 823 21.01 -0.35 15.07
N THR A 824 21.22 0.53 16.06
CA THR A 824 21.66 1.92 15.81
C THR A 824 23.09 1.95 15.24
N ILE A 825 24.01 1.16 15.79
CA ILE A 825 25.41 1.07 15.33
C ILE A 825 25.48 0.69 13.84
N ASP A 826 24.72 -0.31 13.39
CA ASP A 826 24.66 -0.71 11.97
C ASP A 826 23.99 0.35 11.08
N ARG A 827 22.85 0.94 11.51
CA ARG A 827 22.15 2.00 10.76
C ARG A 827 23.00 3.24 10.52
N GLU A 828 23.61 3.79 11.57
CA GLU A 828 24.43 5.01 11.45
C GLU A 828 25.71 4.72 10.62
N SER A 829 26.32 3.53 10.79
CA SER A 829 27.51 3.12 10.01
C SER A 829 27.20 2.95 8.51
N GLN A 830 26.06 2.36 8.17
CA GLN A 830 25.58 2.27 6.79
C GLN A 830 25.29 3.66 6.22
N THR A 831 24.65 4.54 6.99
CA THR A 831 24.29 5.89 6.54
C THR A 831 25.52 6.76 6.25
N ILE A 832 26.55 6.70 7.10
CA ILE A 832 27.86 7.34 6.85
C ILE A 832 28.52 6.79 5.57
N THR A 833 28.45 5.47 5.37
CA THR A 833 29.03 4.81 4.19
C THR A 833 28.32 5.23 2.90
N ASP A 834 26.98 5.26 2.90
CA ASP A 834 26.15 5.67 1.77
C ASP A 834 26.36 7.15 1.40
N LEU A 835 26.41 8.04 2.39
CA LEU A 835 26.69 9.48 2.18
C LEU A 835 28.07 9.67 1.52
N LEU A 836 29.10 9.01 2.04
CA LEU A 836 30.45 9.12 1.49
C LEU A 836 30.52 8.50 0.08
N GLN A 837 29.98 7.30 -0.13
CA GLN A 837 29.99 6.66 -1.45
C GLN A 837 29.25 7.48 -2.52
N ARG A 838 28.08 8.05 -2.17
CA ARG A 838 27.21 8.81 -3.09
C ARG A 838 27.71 10.21 -3.43
N PHE A 839 28.39 10.88 -2.50
CA PHE A 839 28.78 12.28 -2.66
C PHE A 839 30.30 12.50 -2.70
N SER A 840 31.11 11.82 -1.89
CA SER A 840 32.58 12.05 -1.86
C SER A 840 33.33 11.52 -3.09
N SER A 841 32.66 10.74 -3.94
CA SER A 841 33.19 10.25 -5.22
C SER A 841 32.95 11.24 -6.38
N LYS A 842 32.15 12.29 -6.18
CA LYS A 842 31.85 13.32 -7.19
C LYS A 842 32.78 14.52 -7.04
N SER A 843 33.77 14.64 -7.92
CA SER A 843 34.61 15.84 -8.03
C SER A 843 33.84 17.01 -8.67
N GLY A 844 32.89 17.60 -7.93
CA GLY A 844 32.01 18.67 -8.43
C GLY A 844 30.98 19.22 -7.45
N LEU A 845 31.07 18.90 -6.16
CA LEU A 845 30.22 19.51 -5.13
C LEU A 845 30.50 21.02 -5.01
N SER A 846 29.48 21.76 -4.55
CA SER A 846 29.59 23.17 -4.20
C SER A 846 29.79 23.34 -2.70
N ARG A 847 30.56 24.33 -2.25
CA ARG A 847 30.93 24.53 -0.83
C ARG A 847 29.79 24.33 0.18
N ALA A 848 28.62 24.95 0.00
CA ALA A 848 27.50 24.79 0.94
C ALA A 848 26.86 23.38 0.95
N ALA A 849 27.11 22.57 -0.08
CA ALA A 849 26.78 21.14 -0.12
C ALA A 849 27.88 20.30 0.57
N ASP A 850 29.16 20.68 0.43
CA ASP A 850 30.25 20.12 1.23
C ASP A 850 30.03 20.39 2.73
N ASP A 851 29.73 21.64 3.10
CA ASP A 851 29.39 22.07 4.47
C ASP A 851 28.20 21.26 5.04
N SER A 852 27.18 20.99 4.21
CA SER A 852 26.00 20.18 4.59
C SER A 852 26.33 18.69 4.73
N LEU A 853 27.23 18.16 3.89
CA LEU A 853 27.71 16.79 3.96
C LEU A 853 28.60 16.57 5.20
N GLU A 854 29.48 17.52 5.51
CA GLU A 854 30.28 17.51 6.74
C GLU A 854 29.40 17.60 7.99
N GLN A 855 28.36 18.46 8.01
CA GLN A 855 27.40 18.51 9.10
C GLN A 855 26.71 17.15 9.29
N LEU A 856 26.09 16.59 8.24
CA LEU A 856 25.43 15.28 8.30
C LEU A 856 26.36 14.17 8.81
N ILE A 857 27.58 14.08 8.28
CA ILE A 857 28.57 13.08 8.70
C ILE A 857 28.95 13.29 10.17
N SER A 858 29.05 14.53 10.65
CA SER A 858 29.34 14.82 12.06
C SER A 858 28.19 14.43 13.00
N GLU A 859 26.94 14.64 12.58
CA GLU A 859 25.73 14.31 13.35
C GLU A 859 25.55 12.79 13.47
N HIS A 860 25.65 12.05 12.36
CA HIS A 860 25.65 10.58 12.37
C HIS A 860 26.87 10.00 13.12
N LYS A 861 28.05 10.63 13.03
CA LYS A 861 29.25 10.24 13.80
C LYS A 861 29.08 10.44 15.30
N SER A 862 28.36 11.46 15.75
CA SER A 862 27.98 11.59 17.16
C SER A 862 27.05 10.45 17.57
N ARG A 863 25.92 10.26 16.87
CA ARG A 863 24.96 9.18 17.19
C ARG A 863 25.62 7.80 17.27
N LEU A 864 26.56 7.51 16.36
CA LEU A 864 27.31 6.26 16.36
C LEU A 864 28.27 6.14 17.57
N LEU A 865 28.95 7.23 17.96
CA LEU A 865 29.75 7.26 19.19
C LEU A 865 28.89 7.10 20.46
N ASP A 866 27.70 7.70 20.47
CA ASP A 866 26.76 7.62 21.58
C ASP A 866 26.17 6.20 21.71
N ALA A 867 25.80 5.55 20.60
CA ALA A 867 25.33 4.16 20.57
C ALA A 867 26.43 3.15 20.95
N LEU A 868 27.66 3.32 20.45
CA LEU A 868 28.82 2.54 20.89
C LEU A 868 29.08 2.69 22.40
N SER A 869 28.80 3.87 22.96
CA SER A 869 28.93 4.12 24.40
C SER A 869 27.79 3.48 25.19
N ALA A 870 26.56 3.45 24.66
CA ALA A 870 25.41 2.79 25.29
C ALA A 870 25.58 1.27 25.35
N GLU A 871 26.05 0.64 24.27
CA GLU A 871 26.33 -0.80 24.23
C GLU A 871 27.46 -1.17 25.21
N GLU A 872 28.53 -0.37 25.28
CA GLU A 872 29.63 -0.53 26.23
C GLU A 872 29.17 -0.45 27.69
N HIS A 873 28.27 0.48 28.04
CA HIS A 873 27.69 0.56 29.38
C HIS A 873 26.77 -0.63 29.69
N SER A 874 26.00 -1.11 28.71
CA SER A 874 25.12 -2.27 28.87
C SER A 874 25.92 -3.56 29.06
N ILE A 875 27.00 -3.75 28.30
CA ILE A 875 27.97 -4.86 28.48
C ILE A 875 28.64 -4.78 29.87
N ALA A 876 29.05 -3.59 30.31
CA ALA A 876 29.63 -3.41 31.64
C ALA A 876 28.63 -3.75 32.77
N ALA A 877 27.33 -3.42 32.60
CA ALA A 877 26.28 -3.73 33.57
C ALA A 877 26.01 -5.24 33.75
N VAL A 878 26.24 -6.06 32.72
CA VAL A 878 26.23 -7.55 32.81
C VAL A 878 27.35 -8.10 33.71
N GLY A 879 28.32 -7.26 34.10
CA GLY A 879 29.45 -7.63 34.96
C GLY A 879 30.55 -8.38 34.22
N LEU A 880 30.82 -7.97 32.97
CA LEU A 880 31.83 -8.53 32.07
C LEU A 880 32.75 -7.43 31.53
N THR A 881 33.71 -7.00 32.35
CA THR A 881 34.76 -6.07 31.95
C THR A 881 35.80 -6.77 31.07
N ALA A 882 35.56 -6.82 29.76
CA ALA A 882 36.56 -7.24 28.79
C ALA A 882 37.69 -6.19 28.70
N SER A 883 38.95 -6.62 28.78
CA SER A 883 40.09 -5.78 28.42
C SER A 883 40.29 -5.87 26.91
N PRO A 884 40.30 -4.76 26.15
CA PRO A 884 40.34 -4.82 24.69
C PRO A 884 41.71 -5.33 24.19
N GLU A 885 41.72 -6.50 23.55
CA GLU A 885 42.86 -6.94 22.74
C GLU A 885 42.91 -6.12 21.44
N ALA A 886 43.64 -5.01 21.47
CA ALA A 886 43.78 -4.13 20.32
C ALA A 886 44.49 -4.83 19.15
N ARG A 887 43.76 -5.12 18.07
CA ARG A 887 44.36 -5.46 16.78
C ARG A 887 45.16 -4.26 16.25
N PRO A 888 46.27 -4.49 15.53
CA PRO A 888 46.98 -3.40 14.87
C PRO A 888 46.10 -2.77 13.78
N PRO A 889 46.11 -1.43 13.63
CA PRO A 889 45.19 -0.72 12.73
C PRO A 889 45.42 -1.10 11.26
N ALA A 890 44.34 -1.42 10.56
CA ALA A 890 44.36 -1.76 9.14
C ALA A 890 44.56 -0.51 8.27
N SER A 891 45.29 -0.63 7.16
CA SER A 891 45.67 0.50 6.32
C SER A 891 44.64 0.84 5.22
N LEU A 892 44.05 2.03 5.33
CA LEU A 892 43.49 2.84 4.23
C LEU A 892 42.56 2.13 3.23
N LYS A 893 41.47 1.54 3.74
CA LYS A 893 40.22 1.26 3.02
C LYS A 893 38.97 1.49 3.89
N THR A 894 38.95 2.64 4.58
CA THR A 894 38.08 2.93 5.74
C THR A 894 36.57 2.74 5.50
N LEU A 895 36.06 2.96 4.28
CA LEU A 895 34.63 2.88 3.95
C LEU A 895 34.07 1.45 3.92
N GLU A 896 34.80 0.50 3.34
CA GLU A 896 34.32 -0.89 3.24
C GLU A 896 34.43 -1.62 4.59
N VAL A 897 35.29 -1.13 5.49
CA VAL A 897 35.57 -1.71 6.81
C VAL A 897 34.52 -1.33 7.84
N LEU A 898 34.19 -0.03 8.00
CA LEU A 898 33.26 0.46 9.02
C LEU A 898 31.91 -0.29 9.00
N ALA A 899 31.28 -0.41 7.82
CA ALA A 899 30.01 -1.12 7.67
C ALA A 899 30.16 -2.65 7.79
N ALA A 900 31.34 -3.23 7.56
CA ALA A 900 31.57 -4.66 7.77
C ALA A 900 31.69 -4.98 9.27
N ASP A 901 32.41 -4.17 10.03
CA ASP A 901 32.59 -4.37 11.47
C ASP A 901 31.30 -4.05 12.25
N ALA A 902 30.47 -3.12 11.78
CA ALA A 902 29.14 -2.86 12.35
C ALA A 902 28.17 -4.05 12.16
N ARG A 903 28.25 -4.74 11.03
CA ARG A 903 27.52 -6.01 10.83
C ARG A 903 28.09 -7.15 11.66
N ALA A 904 29.39 -7.15 11.96
CA ALA A 904 30.00 -8.12 12.88
C ALA A 904 29.52 -7.90 14.33
N ASN A 905 29.46 -6.65 14.79
CA ASN A 905 28.84 -6.24 16.05
C ASN A 905 27.39 -6.77 16.18
N VAL A 906 26.53 -6.45 15.21
CA VAL A 906 25.13 -6.94 15.19
C VAL A 906 25.06 -8.47 15.14
N SER A 907 26.00 -9.16 14.49
CA SER A 907 26.03 -10.62 14.49
C SER A 907 26.35 -11.20 15.88
N LEU A 908 27.28 -10.58 16.62
CA LEU A 908 27.65 -10.99 17.98
C LEU A 908 26.53 -10.68 18.99
N THR A 909 25.91 -9.51 18.87
CA THR A 909 24.73 -9.15 19.68
C THR A 909 23.55 -10.08 19.39
N LYS A 910 23.31 -10.48 18.13
CA LYS A 910 22.30 -11.51 17.79
C LYS A 910 22.63 -12.90 18.34
N GLU A 911 23.90 -13.28 18.39
CA GLU A 911 24.33 -14.55 19.02
C GLU A 911 24.13 -14.53 20.54
N LEU A 912 24.22 -13.35 21.17
CA LEU A 912 24.00 -13.16 22.61
C LEU A 912 22.51 -13.21 23.01
N ILE A 913 21.60 -12.73 22.14
CA ILE A 913 20.17 -12.53 22.44
C ILE A 913 19.21 -13.43 21.64
N SER A 914 19.69 -14.31 20.76
CA SER A 914 18.84 -15.25 20.01
C SER A 914 19.29 -16.70 20.16
N THR A 915 18.38 -17.63 19.87
CA THR A 915 18.60 -19.08 19.85
C THR A 915 18.88 -19.64 18.45
N ASP A 916 18.98 -18.80 17.42
CA ASP A 916 19.11 -19.23 16.00
C ASP A 916 20.47 -19.86 15.62
N GLY A 917 21.44 -19.87 16.55
CA GLY A 917 22.79 -20.39 16.33
C GLY A 917 22.85 -21.93 16.29
N SER A 918 23.51 -22.50 15.28
CA SER A 918 23.63 -23.96 15.09
C SER A 918 24.44 -24.68 16.18
N GLN A 919 25.27 -23.94 16.94
CA GLN A 919 25.76 -24.29 18.27
C GLN A 919 25.89 -22.97 19.07
N PRO A 920 25.20 -22.79 20.21
CA PRO A 920 25.33 -21.56 21.01
C PRO A 920 26.70 -21.53 21.72
N ARG A 921 27.50 -20.48 21.48
CA ARG A 921 28.69 -20.18 22.29
C ARG A 921 28.26 -19.60 23.65
N SER A 922 29.11 -19.71 24.66
CA SER A 922 28.80 -19.15 25.99
C SER A 922 29.04 -17.63 26.01
N VAL A 923 28.36 -16.94 26.93
CA VAL A 923 28.43 -15.47 27.06
C VAL A 923 29.86 -14.99 27.33
N GLU A 924 30.66 -15.78 28.04
CA GLU A 924 32.08 -15.51 28.32
C GLU A 924 32.98 -15.56 27.08
N ALA A 925 32.52 -16.20 25.98
CA ALA A 925 33.23 -16.21 24.70
C ALA A 925 32.75 -15.08 23.77
N ILE A 926 31.44 -14.79 23.75
CA ILE A 926 30.84 -13.79 22.85
C ILE A 926 31.17 -12.35 23.30
N VAL A 927 31.07 -12.07 24.60
CA VAL A 927 31.19 -10.68 25.11
C VAL A 927 32.58 -10.06 24.92
N PRO A 928 33.72 -10.78 25.07
CA PRO A 928 35.03 -10.24 24.71
C PRO A 928 35.17 -9.89 23.22
N GLU A 929 34.58 -10.68 22.32
CA GLU A 929 34.55 -10.38 20.88
C GLU A 929 33.70 -9.13 20.59
N LEU A 930 32.54 -9.00 21.24
CA LEU A 930 31.64 -7.85 21.11
C LEU A 930 32.30 -6.55 21.62
N ALA A 931 32.92 -6.58 22.80
CA ALA A 931 33.66 -5.43 23.34
C ALA A 931 34.88 -5.05 22.47
N GLY A 932 35.57 -6.04 21.88
CA GLY A 932 36.61 -5.81 20.89
C GLY A 932 36.08 -5.13 19.62
N SER A 933 34.88 -5.52 19.16
CA SER A 933 34.20 -4.91 18.02
C SER A 933 33.80 -3.45 18.29
N VAL A 934 33.25 -3.14 19.48
CA VAL A 934 32.95 -1.76 19.91
C VAL A 934 34.21 -0.88 19.93
N ALA A 935 35.32 -1.41 20.46
CA ALA A 935 36.61 -0.70 20.50
C ALA A 935 37.20 -0.47 19.09
N GLN A 936 37.07 -1.45 18.18
CA GLN A 936 37.50 -1.33 16.79
C GLN A 936 36.67 -0.27 16.05
N LEU A 937 35.34 -0.34 16.13
CA LEU A 937 34.43 0.62 15.50
C LEU A 937 34.68 2.06 15.98
N ARG A 938 34.88 2.27 17.29
CA ARG A 938 35.26 3.59 17.82
C ARG A 938 36.60 4.06 17.27
N THR A 939 37.57 3.16 17.09
CA THR A 939 38.89 3.47 16.53
C THR A 939 38.81 3.88 15.06
N ASP A 940 38.10 3.11 14.23
CA ASP A 940 37.96 3.43 12.80
C ASP A 940 37.13 4.69 12.56
N LEU A 941 36.09 4.91 13.37
CA LEU A 941 35.30 6.13 13.34
C LEU A 941 36.13 7.37 13.75
N LEU A 942 37.06 7.24 14.70
CA LEU A 942 38.02 8.30 15.03
C LEU A 942 39.03 8.55 13.89
N ASN A 943 39.50 7.47 13.23
CA ASN A 943 40.42 7.54 12.08
C ASN A 943 39.75 8.04 10.78
N LEU A 944 38.42 8.11 10.72
CA LEU A 944 37.66 8.61 9.58
C LEU A 944 37.82 10.13 9.44
N GLN A 945 38.83 10.54 8.66
CA GLN A 945 39.04 11.91 8.20
C GLN A 945 38.12 12.23 7.00
N PRO A 946 37.54 13.45 6.92
CA PRO A 946 36.88 13.90 5.70
C PRO A 946 37.91 14.05 4.57
N ALA A 947 37.60 13.50 3.39
CA ALA A 947 38.54 13.39 2.27
C ALA A 947 38.72 14.69 1.45
N LEU A 948 38.65 15.86 2.11
CA LEU A 948 38.58 17.18 1.48
C LEU A 948 39.54 18.21 2.12
N GLN A 949 40.85 17.92 2.08
CA GLN A 949 41.83 19.02 2.06
C GLN A 949 42.05 19.49 0.61
N PRO A 950 41.79 20.76 0.28
CA PRO A 950 42.22 21.31 -1.00
C PRO A 950 43.76 21.32 -1.05
N LEU A 951 44.32 20.92 -2.18
CA LEU A 951 45.76 21.04 -2.45
C LEU A 951 46.19 22.49 -2.21
N GLN A 952 47.02 22.72 -1.20
CA GLN A 952 47.56 24.06 -0.93
C GLN A 952 48.39 24.53 -2.13
N ASP A 953 48.11 25.73 -2.62
CA ASP A 953 48.83 26.34 -3.74
C ASP A 953 50.34 26.37 -3.47
N SER A 954 51.07 25.51 -4.17
CA SER A 954 52.54 25.50 -4.18
C SER A 954 53.05 26.72 -4.93
N SER A 955 52.99 27.87 -4.26
CA SER A 955 53.37 29.17 -4.78
C SER A 955 54.79 29.12 -5.36
N PRO A 956 54.98 29.41 -6.66
CA PRO A 956 56.28 29.27 -7.30
C PRO A 956 57.27 30.29 -6.71
N SER A 957 58.40 29.79 -6.20
CA SER A 957 59.48 30.63 -5.68
C SER A 957 60.08 31.52 -6.76
N SER A 958 60.31 32.79 -6.45
CA SER A 958 60.86 33.80 -7.37
C SER A 958 62.16 33.34 -8.06
N PRO A 959 62.34 33.60 -9.38
CA PRO A 959 63.54 33.21 -10.09
C PRO A 959 64.75 34.06 -9.67
N ALA A 960 65.86 33.40 -9.32
CA ALA A 960 67.14 34.07 -9.14
C ALA A 960 67.73 34.48 -10.51
N PRO A 961 68.22 35.73 -10.68
CA PRO A 961 68.67 36.20 -12.00
C PRO A 961 70.13 35.83 -12.29
N ASN A 962 70.39 35.10 -13.39
CA ASN A 962 71.75 35.05 -13.95
C ASN A 962 71.79 34.85 -15.48
N LYS A 963 72.04 35.97 -16.17
CA LYS A 963 73.01 36.18 -17.26
C LYS A 963 73.30 35.03 -18.25
N LYS A 964 73.14 35.36 -19.54
CA LYS A 964 74.08 35.16 -20.67
C LYS A 964 74.66 33.74 -20.90
N ASN A 965 74.55 33.14 -22.09
CA ASN A 965 74.27 33.65 -23.45
C ASN A 965 73.26 32.76 -24.18
#